data_AF-A0A2E7AJU9-F1
#
_entry.id   AF-A0A2E7AJU9-F1
#
_cell.length_a   1.000
_cell.length_b   1.000
_cell.length_c   1.000
_cell.angle_alpha   90.00
_cell.angle_beta   90.00
_cell.angle_gamma   90.00
#
_symmetry.space_group_name_H-M   'P 1'
#
loop_
_entity.id
_entity.type
_entity.pdbx_description
1 polymer ?
#
loop_
_entity_poly.entity_id
_entity_poly.type
_entity_poly.pdbx_seq_one_letter_code
_entity_poly.pdbx_strand_id
1 'polypeptide(L)'
;MSRLLTVISSGEAEVRDAALAEVCAGLTMDELMEECIALDQFRRDNGNLYARVRALSFLSAIHRFHLPRLLPAMQTGRIPAEGIDHLHRRRFAEAVDAFHLAVAEQGASGALCSALAQGYRELAFEALGAQVRDAVRAVRGNQWMFRMGHPADHPLCFSEELLEKKADGSRRILCERTPVRMDLSHAGWSDIFFLGMDYPEGARVLNVSVDLGVHGKDEAPRPPIEAFVRVIDAPVIILASVDLKVSVRVESLGEIFDFAKDELGLLKAAVIASGVIPPGVEGSGQGLETLLERMVGPGKGIEVISRVNEISKGSRLAVSTNLLAALIGVLMRATGQTGSLTGALGESERRLVLARAVLGERLGGSGGGWQDSGGVWPGIKLISGVRARATDPEFNVSRGCLLPSHHVFDEDEIPKSSREALQDSLVLVHGGMTQNVGPVLEMVTERYLLRTSKEWAARQEALDLLEELVSCLKRGDMRALGRATTRNFRGPIQDILPWATNLYTETLIDRVEEEFADDFWGFWMLGGMSGGGMGFIFDPARKSEAQKSMGLIMKEVKDHLRAALPFAMDPVVYDFLINDTGTSAELLESHSVFSDLDGVDEVSVAGGVVAGDSGAPGSVTLQQLLEENGFDEESHGRLREDIIAGRVSLQSNKLPASTKIEDVAHEDVTDCTGGSESSSGEEYEIGTAAIAAGEVAVVTLAAGAASRWTGGAGTCKALNPFARLDGRHRTFLEVHLAKSRKTGSRSGVGIPHVFTTSYLTHGSTSRFLEEVSHYNYDAPLFLSPGRTVGLRMIPTARDLKYCWRNRSEQDLDPQQQKLRDSSRSGLLQWALDQGEAQDYTENLPVQCLHPMGHFYEVPNLLLNGTLRLLLQERPQLKTLLVHNVDTLGASVDPMILGTHLKSGRGLGIEVISRQLADRGGGLARVDGKLRLVEGLAMPESCSEYELSYYNSMTSWVDLDHYLSLLGLDREAVLGNSQERMERAVRILAERMPTYLTIKEVKRRAAGGQHATYPVAQVERLWGDLTTLPEYHCGYLLVERQRGRQLKSPAELDEWFTQAAAHLQDLCEWGQEPSLS
;
A
#
# COMPACT_ATOMS: atom_id res chain seq x y z
N MET A 1 -5.98 -41.38 2.42
CA MET A 1 -6.92 -40.32 2.83
C MET A 1 -6.08 -39.06 2.94
N SER A 2 -6.46 -37.98 2.25
CA SER A 2 -5.66 -36.74 2.26
C SER A 2 -5.54 -36.21 3.69
N ARG A 3 -4.30 -35.94 4.12
CA ARG A 3 -4.01 -35.41 5.47
C ARG A 3 -4.60 -34.01 5.61
N LEU A 4 -4.52 -33.20 4.56
CA LEU A 4 -5.00 -31.82 4.56
C LEU A 4 -6.53 -31.72 4.56
N LEU A 5 -7.23 -32.63 3.88
CA LEU A 5 -8.70 -32.69 3.92
C LEU A 5 -9.22 -33.06 5.32
N THR A 6 -8.50 -33.91 6.05
CA THR A 6 -8.81 -34.23 7.46
C THR A 6 -8.72 -32.99 8.34
N VAL A 7 -7.68 -32.17 8.18
CA VAL A 7 -7.51 -30.90 8.91
C VAL A 7 -8.65 -29.93 8.61
N ILE A 8 -9.05 -29.79 7.34
CA ILE A 8 -10.11 -28.85 6.95
C ILE A 8 -11.48 -29.29 7.48
N SER A 9 -11.78 -30.58 7.43
CA SER A 9 -13.14 -31.11 7.68
C SER A 9 -13.38 -31.54 9.13
N SER A 10 -12.34 -31.58 9.97
CA SER A 10 -12.48 -32.05 11.35
C SER A 10 -13.32 -31.12 12.22
N GLY A 11 -14.22 -31.71 13.02
CA GLY A 11 -14.93 -31.01 14.09
C GLY A 11 -14.10 -30.84 15.36
N GLU A 12 -13.00 -31.58 15.50
CA GLU A 12 -12.10 -31.56 16.66
C GLU A 12 -11.10 -30.41 16.52
N ALA A 13 -11.04 -29.52 17.52
CA ALA A 13 -10.19 -28.33 17.47
C ALA A 13 -8.70 -28.66 17.34
N GLU A 14 -8.22 -29.70 18.03
CA GLU A 14 -6.80 -30.11 17.99
C GLU A 14 -6.35 -30.53 16.58
N VAL A 15 -7.23 -31.16 15.80
CA VAL A 15 -6.95 -31.55 14.41
C VAL A 15 -7.21 -30.40 13.44
N ARG A 16 -8.32 -29.67 13.65
CA ARG A 16 -8.73 -28.58 12.77
C ARG A 16 -7.77 -27.41 12.82
N ASP A 17 -7.24 -27.09 13.99
CA ASP A 17 -6.41 -25.91 14.20
C ASP A 17 -4.91 -26.23 14.04
N ALA A 18 -4.56 -27.40 13.51
CA ALA A 18 -3.20 -27.76 13.10
C ALA A 18 -2.67 -26.82 12.00
N ALA A 19 -1.43 -26.39 12.15
CA ALA A 19 -0.76 -25.50 11.20
C ALA A 19 -0.44 -26.21 9.89
N LEU A 20 -0.71 -25.56 8.75
CA LEU A 20 -0.40 -26.14 7.44
C LEU A 20 1.07 -26.56 7.34
N ALA A 21 1.98 -25.69 7.81
CA ALA A 21 3.41 -25.93 7.71
C ALA A 21 3.87 -27.20 8.46
N GLU A 22 3.25 -27.51 9.59
CA GLU A 22 3.52 -28.73 10.38
C GLU A 22 3.00 -29.97 9.67
N VAL A 23 1.81 -29.89 9.06
CA VAL A 23 1.21 -31.02 8.33
C VAL A 23 1.94 -31.31 7.02
N CYS A 24 2.45 -30.27 6.35
CA CYS A 24 3.29 -30.39 5.17
C CYS A 24 4.74 -30.79 5.48
N ALA A 25 5.18 -30.65 6.74
CA ALA A 25 6.56 -30.95 7.11
C ALA A 25 6.89 -32.43 6.85
N GLY A 26 8.00 -32.66 6.14
CA GLY A 26 8.48 -34.01 5.83
C GLY A 26 7.74 -34.72 4.69
N LEU A 27 6.76 -34.08 4.04
CA LEU A 27 6.19 -34.59 2.80
C LEU A 27 7.17 -34.40 1.64
N THR A 28 7.23 -35.41 0.77
CA THR A 28 7.96 -35.35 -0.50
C THR A 28 7.24 -34.47 -1.52
N MET A 29 7.93 -34.12 -2.61
CA MET A 29 7.32 -33.35 -3.71
C MET A 29 6.08 -34.05 -4.26
N ASP A 30 6.15 -35.37 -4.48
CA ASP A 30 5.05 -36.16 -5.05
C ASP A 30 3.85 -36.22 -4.08
N GLU A 31 4.08 -36.44 -2.79
CA GLU A 31 3.02 -36.43 -1.77
C GLU A 31 2.32 -35.06 -1.69
N LEU A 32 3.07 -33.95 -1.76
CA LEU A 32 2.49 -32.61 -1.77
C LEU A 32 1.65 -32.35 -3.03
N MET A 33 2.11 -32.83 -4.19
CA MET A 33 1.36 -32.71 -5.44
C MET A 33 0.06 -33.52 -5.39
N GLU A 34 0.07 -34.73 -4.81
CA GLU A 34 -1.16 -35.52 -4.58
C GLU A 34 -2.14 -34.81 -3.63
N GLU A 35 -1.64 -34.21 -2.55
CA GLU A 35 -2.45 -33.40 -1.63
C GLU A 35 -3.04 -32.16 -2.33
N CYS A 36 -2.28 -31.49 -3.21
CA CYS A 36 -2.80 -30.39 -4.04
C CYS A 36 -3.95 -30.85 -4.96
N ILE A 37 -3.81 -32.00 -5.63
CA ILE A 37 -4.88 -32.55 -6.49
C ILE A 37 -6.16 -32.80 -5.65
N ALA A 38 -6.00 -33.40 -4.47
CA ALA A 38 -7.13 -33.68 -3.58
C ALA A 38 -7.82 -32.39 -3.08
N LEU A 39 -7.05 -31.37 -2.70
CA LEU A 39 -7.57 -30.07 -2.30
C LEU A 39 -8.29 -29.34 -3.44
N ASP A 40 -7.74 -29.40 -4.65
CA ASP A 40 -8.29 -28.72 -5.82
C ASP A 40 -9.61 -29.36 -6.28
N GLN A 41 -9.75 -30.68 -6.16
CA GLN A 41 -11.04 -31.35 -6.36
C GLN A 41 -12.03 -30.97 -5.25
N PHE A 42 -11.60 -31.03 -3.99
CA PHE A 42 -12.46 -30.72 -2.84
C PHE A 42 -13.04 -29.30 -2.89
N ARG A 43 -12.23 -28.30 -3.27
CA ARG A 43 -12.71 -26.90 -3.36
C ARG A 43 -13.72 -26.68 -4.49
N ARG A 44 -13.76 -27.55 -5.51
CA ARG A 44 -14.77 -27.50 -6.59
C ARG A 44 -16.12 -28.09 -6.12
N ASP A 45 -16.06 -29.14 -5.31
CA ASP A 45 -17.26 -29.91 -4.93
C ASP A 45 -17.92 -29.44 -3.62
N ASN A 46 -17.17 -28.74 -2.74
CA ASN A 46 -17.66 -28.36 -1.41
C ASN A 46 -18.43 -27.03 -1.42
N GLY A 47 -19.68 -27.07 -0.93
CA GLY A 47 -20.54 -25.89 -0.79
C GLY A 47 -20.28 -25.04 0.47
N ASN A 48 -19.54 -25.55 1.46
CA ASN A 48 -19.18 -24.80 2.65
C ASN A 48 -18.07 -23.78 2.35
N LEU A 49 -18.31 -22.51 2.68
CA LEU A 49 -17.40 -21.42 2.35
C LEU A 49 -16.04 -21.58 3.02
N TYR A 50 -16.03 -21.90 4.32
CA TYR A 50 -14.77 -22.03 5.07
C TYR A 50 -13.91 -23.15 4.51
N ALA A 51 -14.51 -24.33 4.31
CA ALA A 51 -13.80 -25.49 3.79
C ALA A 51 -13.19 -25.19 2.40
N ARG A 52 -13.95 -24.51 1.53
CA ARG A 52 -13.50 -24.10 0.21
C ARG A 52 -12.37 -23.06 0.26
N VAL A 53 -12.54 -21.99 1.05
CA VAL A 53 -11.54 -20.91 1.16
C VAL A 53 -10.27 -21.39 1.83
N ARG A 54 -10.36 -22.27 2.84
CA ARG A 54 -9.20 -22.87 3.49
C ARG A 54 -8.44 -23.81 2.56
N ALA A 55 -9.14 -24.60 1.75
CA ALA A 55 -8.51 -25.41 0.70
C ALA A 55 -7.77 -24.54 -0.33
N LEU A 56 -8.38 -23.45 -0.80
CA LEU A 56 -7.74 -22.48 -1.70
C LEU A 56 -6.51 -21.82 -1.06
N SER A 57 -6.59 -21.48 0.23
CA SER A 57 -5.47 -20.88 0.96
C SER A 57 -4.33 -21.88 1.16
N PHE A 58 -4.65 -23.14 1.45
CA PHE A 58 -3.67 -24.22 1.52
C PHE A 58 -2.98 -24.42 0.17
N LEU A 59 -3.74 -24.52 -0.91
CA LEU A 59 -3.19 -24.62 -2.27
C LEU A 59 -2.25 -23.44 -2.59
N SER A 60 -2.68 -22.22 -2.29
CA SER A 60 -1.86 -21.02 -2.49
C SER A 60 -0.55 -21.11 -1.70
N ALA A 61 -0.61 -21.43 -0.41
CA ALA A 61 0.57 -21.52 0.45
C ALA A 61 1.51 -22.69 0.09
N ILE A 62 0.97 -23.84 -0.31
CA ILE A 62 1.78 -25.00 -0.75
C ILE A 62 2.60 -24.62 -1.99
N HIS A 63 1.96 -24.05 -3.01
CA HIS A 63 2.65 -23.59 -4.20
C HIS A 63 3.61 -22.41 -3.92
N ARG A 64 3.33 -21.58 -2.91
CA ARG A 64 4.17 -20.42 -2.59
C ARG A 64 5.38 -20.72 -1.72
N PHE A 65 5.25 -21.60 -0.73
CA PHE A 65 6.25 -21.77 0.34
C PHE A 65 6.78 -23.19 0.52
N HIS A 66 5.99 -24.21 0.18
CA HIS A 66 6.33 -25.60 0.46
C HIS A 66 6.95 -26.30 -0.75
N LEU A 67 6.28 -26.25 -1.91
CA LEU A 67 6.78 -26.85 -3.15
C LEU A 67 8.09 -26.23 -3.66
N PRO A 68 8.28 -24.88 -3.67
CA PRO A 68 9.47 -24.28 -4.26
C PRO A 68 10.81 -24.76 -3.67
N ARG A 69 10.80 -25.20 -2.41
CA ARG A 69 12.01 -25.72 -1.73
C ARG A 69 12.39 -27.13 -2.16
N LEU A 70 11.46 -27.85 -2.78
CA LEU A 70 11.63 -29.22 -3.25
C LEU A 70 11.85 -29.28 -4.77
N LEU A 71 11.71 -28.15 -5.46
CA LEU A 71 11.93 -28.06 -6.91
C LEU A 71 13.43 -28.09 -7.22
N PRO A 72 13.84 -28.71 -8.34
CA PRO A 72 15.21 -28.63 -8.82
C PRO A 72 15.63 -27.17 -9.11
N ALA A 73 16.81 -26.77 -8.64
CA ALA A 73 17.31 -25.38 -8.76
C ALA A 73 17.36 -24.86 -10.21
N MET A 74 17.64 -25.75 -11.16
CA MET A 74 17.77 -25.45 -12.59
C MET A 74 16.46 -25.54 -13.37
N GLN A 75 15.37 -25.98 -12.74
CA GLN A 75 14.09 -26.14 -13.44
C GLN A 75 13.41 -24.78 -13.62
N THR A 76 13.54 -24.23 -14.83
CA THR A 76 12.75 -23.07 -15.28
C THR A 76 11.45 -23.53 -15.94
N GLY A 77 10.53 -22.59 -16.16
CA GLY A 77 9.28 -22.85 -16.86
C GLY A 77 8.63 -21.57 -17.35
N ARG A 78 7.80 -21.68 -18.38
CA ARG A 78 7.11 -20.53 -18.99
C ARG A 78 5.71 -20.42 -18.43
N ILE A 79 5.28 -19.21 -18.09
CA ILE A 79 3.91 -18.97 -17.62
C ILE A 79 3.04 -18.69 -18.85
N PRO A 80 1.98 -19.49 -19.11
CA PRO A 80 1.18 -19.38 -20.33
C PRO A 80 0.43 -18.05 -20.39
N ALA A 81 0.51 -17.37 -21.55
CA ALA A 81 -0.14 -16.08 -21.78
C ALA A 81 -1.67 -16.14 -21.59
N GLU A 82 -2.31 -17.25 -21.95
CA GLU A 82 -3.74 -17.49 -21.73
C GLU A 82 -4.09 -17.42 -20.23
N GLY A 83 -3.31 -18.10 -19.37
CA GLY A 83 -3.52 -18.04 -17.92
C GLY A 83 -3.35 -16.63 -17.35
N ILE A 84 -2.40 -15.84 -17.88
CA ILE A 84 -2.22 -14.43 -17.51
C ILE A 84 -3.43 -13.57 -17.94
N ASP A 85 -3.96 -13.76 -19.15
CA ASP A 85 -5.16 -13.07 -19.62
C ASP A 85 -6.38 -13.39 -18.74
N HIS A 86 -6.55 -14.66 -18.37
CA HIS A 86 -7.58 -15.08 -17.44
C HIS A 86 -7.44 -14.41 -16.06
N LEU A 87 -6.23 -14.36 -15.49
CA LEU A 87 -5.98 -13.65 -14.23
C LEU A 87 -6.36 -12.17 -14.32
N HIS A 88 -5.93 -11.48 -15.39
CA HIS A 88 -6.25 -10.07 -15.58
C HIS A 88 -7.76 -9.83 -15.74
N ARG A 89 -8.47 -10.70 -16.45
CA ARG A 89 -9.94 -10.63 -16.63
C ARG A 89 -10.74 -11.16 -15.43
N ARG A 90 -10.09 -11.40 -14.29
CA ARG A 90 -10.69 -12.01 -13.07
C ARG A 90 -11.35 -13.38 -13.31
N ARG A 91 -10.95 -14.10 -14.35
CA ARG A 91 -11.37 -15.48 -14.64
C ARG A 91 -10.43 -16.46 -13.94
N PHE A 92 -10.40 -16.40 -12.61
CA PHE A 92 -9.35 -17.05 -11.82
C PHE A 92 -9.39 -18.58 -11.88
N ALA A 93 -10.59 -19.17 -12.00
CA ALA A 93 -10.73 -20.61 -12.15
C ALA A 93 -10.09 -21.10 -13.45
N GLU A 94 -10.38 -20.44 -14.57
CA GLU A 94 -9.79 -20.76 -15.87
C GLU A 94 -8.27 -20.48 -15.90
N ALA A 95 -7.81 -19.44 -15.19
CA ALA A 95 -6.37 -19.20 -15.04
C ALA A 95 -5.66 -20.36 -14.34
N VAL A 96 -6.22 -20.84 -13.22
CA VAL A 96 -5.69 -21.99 -12.47
C VAL A 96 -5.64 -23.24 -13.36
N ASP A 97 -6.71 -23.51 -14.12
CA ASP A 97 -6.76 -24.66 -15.02
C ASP A 97 -5.69 -24.56 -16.13
N ALA A 98 -5.46 -23.37 -16.70
CA ALA A 98 -4.40 -23.13 -17.68
C ALA A 98 -3.00 -23.34 -17.09
N PHE A 99 -2.77 -22.94 -15.83
CA PHE A 99 -1.48 -23.17 -15.17
C PHE A 99 -1.25 -24.65 -14.83
N HIS A 100 -2.29 -25.40 -14.44
CA HIS A 100 -2.20 -26.84 -14.24
C HIS A 100 -1.84 -27.58 -15.52
N LEU A 101 -2.44 -27.20 -16.65
CA LEU A 101 -2.08 -27.76 -17.94
C LEU A 101 -0.59 -27.52 -18.24
N ALA A 102 -0.09 -26.31 -18.00
CA ALA A 102 1.33 -26.01 -18.18
C ALA A 102 2.24 -26.81 -17.24
N VAL A 103 1.81 -27.07 -15.99
CA VAL A 103 2.55 -27.97 -15.07
C VAL A 103 2.58 -29.40 -15.60
N ALA A 104 1.47 -29.90 -16.16
CA ALA A 104 1.43 -31.24 -16.74
C ALA A 104 2.32 -31.38 -17.99
N GLU A 105 2.47 -30.31 -18.78
CA GLU A 105 3.26 -30.29 -20.01
C GLU A 105 4.77 -30.04 -19.77
N GLN A 106 5.11 -29.12 -18.87
CA GLN A 106 6.48 -28.64 -18.66
C GLN A 106 7.11 -29.14 -17.36
N GLY A 107 6.32 -29.72 -16.45
CA GLY A 107 6.71 -30.02 -15.07
C GLY A 107 6.58 -28.80 -14.14
N ALA A 108 6.57 -29.07 -12.83
CA ALA A 108 6.48 -28.01 -11.82
C ALA A 108 7.75 -27.15 -11.80
N SER A 109 7.60 -25.83 -11.82
CA SER A 109 8.70 -24.87 -11.76
C SER A 109 8.35 -23.72 -10.80
N GLY A 110 9.35 -22.93 -10.41
CA GLY A 110 9.12 -21.74 -9.58
C GLY A 110 8.16 -20.75 -10.25
N ALA A 111 8.22 -20.63 -11.58
CA ALA A 111 7.34 -19.77 -12.36
C ALA A 111 5.87 -20.23 -12.25
N LEU A 112 5.60 -21.50 -12.55
CA LEU A 112 4.24 -22.05 -12.52
C LEU A 112 3.67 -22.15 -11.10
N CYS A 113 4.49 -22.50 -10.11
CA CYS A 113 4.08 -22.49 -8.71
C CYS A 113 3.69 -21.07 -8.25
N SER A 114 4.46 -20.05 -8.63
CA SER A 114 4.09 -18.66 -8.30
C SER A 114 2.78 -18.22 -8.99
N ALA A 115 2.51 -18.71 -10.20
CA ALA A 115 1.28 -18.42 -10.93
C ALA A 115 0.05 -19.10 -10.31
N LEU A 116 0.15 -20.39 -9.98
CA LEU A 116 -0.87 -21.14 -9.26
C LEU A 116 -1.15 -20.52 -7.89
N ALA A 117 -0.10 -20.16 -7.15
CA ALA A 117 -0.24 -19.53 -5.84
C ALA A 117 -1.08 -18.25 -5.91
N GLN A 118 -0.82 -17.39 -6.90
CA GLN A 118 -1.59 -16.17 -7.12
C GLN A 118 -3.02 -16.48 -7.57
N GLY A 119 -3.22 -17.40 -8.51
CA GLY A 119 -4.57 -17.77 -8.99
C GLY A 119 -5.47 -18.28 -7.87
N TYR A 120 -4.93 -19.15 -7.00
CA TYR A 120 -5.65 -19.65 -5.83
C TYR A 120 -5.94 -18.57 -4.79
N ARG A 121 -5.00 -17.65 -4.56
CA ARG A 121 -5.17 -16.51 -3.65
C ARG A 121 -6.33 -15.62 -4.10
N GLU A 122 -6.32 -15.21 -5.37
CA GLU A 122 -7.37 -14.35 -5.92
C GLU A 122 -8.74 -15.04 -5.93
N LEU A 123 -8.79 -16.34 -6.24
CA LEU A 123 -10.03 -17.12 -6.18
C LEU A 123 -10.58 -17.24 -4.74
N ALA A 124 -9.70 -17.32 -3.73
CA ALA A 124 -10.10 -17.32 -2.32
C ALA A 124 -10.78 -15.99 -1.94
N PHE A 125 -10.15 -14.86 -2.28
CA PHE A 125 -10.70 -13.53 -1.97
C PHE A 125 -11.96 -13.20 -2.78
N GLU A 126 -12.07 -13.69 -4.03
CA GLU A 126 -13.31 -13.59 -4.80
C GLU A 126 -14.46 -14.34 -4.12
N ALA A 127 -14.21 -15.58 -3.69
CA ALA A 127 -15.20 -16.38 -2.98
C ALA A 127 -15.66 -15.72 -1.67
N LEU A 128 -14.73 -15.11 -0.92
CA LEU A 128 -15.03 -14.33 0.28
C LEU A 128 -15.89 -13.10 -0.03
N GLY A 129 -15.52 -12.33 -1.06
CA GLY A 129 -16.26 -11.14 -1.48
C GLY A 129 -17.68 -11.46 -1.96
N ALA A 130 -17.86 -12.58 -2.66
CA ALA A 130 -19.17 -13.06 -3.10
C ALA A 130 -20.09 -13.39 -1.91
N GLN A 131 -19.58 -14.10 -0.89
CA GLN A 131 -20.37 -14.43 0.29
C GLN A 131 -20.91 -13.18 0.99
N VAL A 132 -20.06 -12.16 1.20
CA VAL A 132 -20.47 -10.95 1.91
C VAL A 132 -21.61 -10.26 1.16
N ARG A 133 -21.55 -10.21 -0.18
CA ARG A 133 -22.66 -9.65 -1.00
C ARG A 133 -23.96 -10.42 -0.81
N ASP A 134 -23.90 -11.75 -0.83
CA ASP A 134 -25.09 -12.59 -0.70
C ASP A 134 -25.70 -12.51 0.69
N ALA A 135 -24.87 -12.50 1.74
CA ALA A 135 -25.30 -12.33 3.12
C ALA A 135 -25.98 -10.97 3.34
N VAL A 136 -25.37 -9.87 2.88
CA VAL A 136 -25.93 -8.51 2.98
C VAL A 136 -27.28 -8.39 2.25
N ARG A 137 -27.41 -9.02 1.08
CA ARG A 137 -28.68 -9.08 0.31
C ARG A 137 -29.77 -9.84 1.06
N ALA A 138 -29.40 -10.88 1.81
CA ALA A 138 -30.33 -11.73 2.54
C ALA A 138 -30.88 -11.07 3.83
N VAL A 139 -30.18 -10.08 4.39
CA VAL A 139 -30.60 -9.34 5.60
C VAL A 139 -32.02 -8.80 5.45
N ARG A 140 -32.88 -9.11 6.42
CA ARG A 140 -34.26 -8.62 6.49
C ARG A 140 -34.26 -7.08 6.54
N GLY A 141 -34.96 -6.45 5.61
CA GLY A 141 -34.98 -4.98 5.44
C GLY A 141 -34.18 -4.48 4.22
N ASN A 142 -33.30 -5.31 3.64
CA ASN A 142 -32.55 -4.97 2.42
C ASN A 142 -33.13 -5.59 1.14
N GLN A 143 -33.86 -6.70 1.25
CA GLN A 143 -34.29 -7.53 0.10
C GLN A 143 -35.05 -6.76 -1.01
N TRP A 144 -35.86 -5.77 -0.63
CA TRP A 144 -36.63 -4.97 -1.59
C TRP A 144 -35.73 -4.08 -2.46
N MET A 145 -34.60 -3.61 -1.92
CA MET A 145 -33.66 -2.71 -2.62
C MET A 145 -33.01 -3.37 -3.85
N PHE A 146 -32.94 -4.70 -3.87
CA PHE A 146 -32.32 -5.46 -4.96
C PHE A 146 -33.33 -5.99 -5.98
N ARG A 147 -34.64 -5.86 -5.71
CA ARG A 147 -35.72 -6.39 -6.56
C ARG A 147 -36.50 -5.29 -7.29
N MET A 148 -36.32 -4.03 -6.89
CA MET A 148 -37.03 -2.90 -7.47
C MET A 148 -36.50 -2.57 -8.87
N GLY A 149 -37.38 -2.59 -9.88
CA GLY A 149 -37.04 -2.24 -11.27
C GLY A 149 -37.76 -1.00 -11.83
N HIS A 150 -38.77 -0.46 -11.13
CA HIS A 150 -39.58 0.66 -11.61
C HIS A 150 -39.92 1.67 -10.48
N PRO A 151 -39.85 3.00 -10.70
CA PRO A 151 -40.10 4.03 -9.68
C PRO A 151 -41.44 3.94 -8.95
N ALA A 152 -42.49 3.46 -9.63
CA ALA A 152 -43.81 3.29 -9.04
C ALA A 152 -43.83 2.33 -7.83
N ASP A 153 -42.88 1.38 -7.79
CA ASP A 153 -42.77 0.38 -6.72
C ASP A 153 -41.91 0.90 -5.54
N HIS A 154 -41.49 2.17 -5.55
CA HIS A 154 -40.63 2.72 -4.50
C HIS A 154 -41.43 2.79 -3.17
N PRO A 155 -41.00 2.06 -2.12
CA PRO A 155 -41.78 1.93 -0.90
C PRO A 155 -41.56 3.08 0.09
N LEU A 156 -40.51 3.89 -0.13
CA LEU A 156 -40.11 4.95 0.80
C LEU A 156 -40.72 6.30 0.42
N CYS A 157 -41.08 7.08 1.43
CA CYS A 157 -41.50 8.48 1.35
C CYS A 157 -40.81 9.28 2.45
N PHE A 158 -40.52 10.56 2.21
CA PHE A 158 -39.97 11.42 3.26
C PHE A 158 -41.04 11.78 4.30
N SER A 159 -40.62 11.99 5.56
CA SER A 159 -41.53 12.37 6.65
C SER A 159 -42.18 13.72 6.40
N GLU A 160 -43.42 13.90 6.85
CA GLU A 160 -44.19 15.13 6.63
C GLU A 160 -43.47 16.36 7.21
N GLU A 161 -42.83 16.21 8.37
CA GLU A 161 -42.10 17.27 9.06
C GLU A 161 -40.92 17.84 8.25
N LEU A 162 -40.35 17.06 7.33
CA LEU A 162 -39.28 17.50 6.42
C LEU A 162 -39.82 18.06 5.10
N LEU A 163 -41.07 17.74 4.74
CA LEU A 163 -41.74 18.24 3.54
C LEU A 163 -42.40 19.60 3.76
N GLU A 164 -42.86 19.87 4.99
CA GLU A 164 -43.50 21.10 5.40
C GLU A 164 -42.61 22.33 5.18
N LYS A 165 -43.14 23.30 4.43
CA LYS A 165 -42.56 24.63 4.35
C LYS A 165 -43.01 25.45 5.55
N LYS A 166 -42.07 26.09 6.21
CA LYS A 166 -42.33 27.07 7.27
C LYS A 166 -42.83 28.38 6.69
N ALA A 167 -43.29 29.26 7.58
CA ALA A 167 -43.78 30.60 7.24
C ALA A 167 -42.73 31.49 6.56
N ASP A 168 -41.44 31.26 6.81
CA ASP A 168 -40.31 31.95 6.18
C ASP A 168 -39.87 31.32 4.84
N GLY A 169 -40.57 30.27 4.38
CA GLY A 169 -40.27 29.54 3.16
C GLY A 169 -39.19 28.46 3.31
N SER A 170 -38.53 28.36 4.47
CA SER A 170 -37.54 27.32 4.76
C SER A 170 -38.19 25.98 5.07
N ARG A 171 -37.38 24.91 5.02
CA ARG A 171 -37.75 23.59 5.54
C ARG A 171 -36.81 23.21 6.68
N ARG A 172 -37.29 22.32 7.55
CA ARG A 172 -36.49 21.75 8.63
C ARG A 172 -35.34 20.91 8.08
N ILE A 173 -34.25 20.84 8.83
CA ILE A 173 -33.10 20.01 8.51
C ILE A 173 -33.01 18.92 9.57
N LEU A 174 -32.88 17.67 9.13
CA LEU A 174 -32.55 16.58 10.04
C LEU A 174 -31.04 16.47 10.14
N CYS A 175 -30.52 16.46 11.37
CA CYS A 175 -29.10 16.30 11.67
C CYS A 175 -28.90 15.02 12.47
N GLU A 176 -27.97 14.17 12.04
CA GLU A 176 -27.49 13.01 12.78
C GLU A 176 -26.06 13.27 13.25
N ARG A 177 -25.83 13.07 14.55
CA ARG A 177 -24.53 13.20 15.20
C ARG A 177 -24.06 11.82 15.63
N THR A 178 -22.82 11.48 15.31
CA THR A 178 -22.28 10.13 15.57
C THR A 178 -20.90 10.23 16.22
N PRO A 179 -20.66 9.57 17.37
CA PRO A 179 -19.34 9.45 17.94
C PRO A 179 -18.46 8.54 17.08
N VAL A 180 -17.15 8.58 17.27
CA VAL A 180 -16.24 7.61 16.64
C VAL A 180 -15.98 6.42 17.54
N ARG A 181 -15.43 5.35 16.97
CA ARG A 181 -15.07 4.15 17.73
C ARG A 181 -13.60 4.20 18.17
N MET A 182 -13.37 3.81 19.41
CA MET A 182 -12.07 3.68 20.04
C MET A 182 -11.91 2.23 20.55
N ASP A 183 -11.10 1.40 19.90
CA ASP A 183 -10.99 -0.03 20.20
C ASP A 183 -9.88 -0.35 21.21
N LEU A 184 -10.22 -0.78 22.43
CA LEU A 184 -9.23 -1.17 23.43
C LEU A 184 -8.58 -2.53 23.11
N SER A 185 -9.33 -3.42 22.46
CA SER A 185 -8.78 -4.65 21.88
C SER A 185 -9.68 -5.17 20.77
N HIS A 186 -9.05 -5.53 19.65
CA HIS A 186 -9.68 -6.19 18.51
C HIS A 186 -9.43 -7.72 18.48
N ALA A 187 -8.80 -8.27 19.53
CA ALA A 187 -8.41 -9.68 19.65
C ALA A 187 -7.74 -10.25 18.37
N GLY A 188 -6.76 -9.52 17.84
CA GLY A 188 -6.08 -9.85 16.58
C GLY A 188 -6.96 -9.75 15.33
N TRP A 189 -7.60 -8.59 15.08
CA TRP A 189 -8.50 -8.34 13.95
C TRP A 189 -9.60 -9.41 13.78
N SER A 190 -10.13 -9.88 14.89
CA SER A 190 -11.11 -10.98 14.90
C SER A 190 -12.48 -10.58 14.31
N ASP A 191 -12.68 -9.28 14.08
CA ASP A 191 -13.85 -8.64 13.50
C ASP A 191 -13.90 -8.64 11.97
N ILE A 192 -12.83 -9.03 11.31
CA ILE A 192 -12.84 -9.24 9.85
C ILE A 192 -13.95 -10.24 9.54
N PHE A 193 -14.88 -9.87 8.65
CA PHE A 193 -16.16 -10.57 8.48
C PHE A 193 -16.05 -12.09 8.44
N PHE A 194 -15.15 -12.63 7.60
CA PHE A 194 -15.06 -14.07 7.45
C PHE A 194 -14.30 -14.76 8.60
N LEU A 195 -13.40 -14.07 9.32
CA LEU A 195 -12.84 -14.61 10.59
C LEU A 195 -13.98 -14.79 11.58
N GLY A 196 -14.82 -13.76 11.72
CA GLY A 196 -16.02 -13.80 12.55
C GLY A 196 -17.02 -14.89 12.15
N MET A 197 -17.15 -15.14 10.85
CA MET A 197 -18.02 -16.19 10.32
C MET A 197 -17.42 -17.60 10.42
N ASP A 198 -16.11 -17.76 10.61
CA ASP A 198 -15.48 -19.07 10.79
C ASP A 198 -15.27 -19.44 12.27
N TYR A 199 -14.81 -18.49 13.08
CA TYR A 199 -14.56 -18.68 14.51
C TYR A 199 -15.36 -17.67 15.35
N PRO A 200 -16.70 -17.75 15.33
CA PRO A 200 -17.56 -16.77 15.99
C PRO A 200 -17.31 -16.69 17.50
N GLU A 201 -16.95 -17.80 18.14
CA GLU A 201 -16.62 -17.85 19.57
C GLU A 201 -15.35 -17.05 19.94
N GLY A 202 -14.39 -16.91 19.01
CA GLY A 202 -13.19 -16.09 19.20
C GLY A 202 -13.23 -14.75 18.48
N ALA A 203 -14.36 -14.39 17.89
CA ALA A 203 -14.55 -13.11 17.22
C ALA A 203 -15.09 -12.10 18.21
N ARG A 204 -14.21 -11.41 18.93
CA ARG A 204 -14.57 -10.55 20.05
C ARG A 204 -13.76 -9.26 20.05
N VAL A 205 -14.45 -8.14 20.23
CA VAL A 205 -13.84 -6.81 20.23
C VAL A 205 -14.40 -5.99 21.38
N LEU A 206 -13.52 -5.33 22.11
CA LEU A 206 -13.87 -4.34 23.13
C LEU A 206 -13.63 -2.95 22.56
N ASN A 207 -14.69 -2.17 22.44
CA ASN A 207 -14.60 -0.80 21.94
C ASN A 207 -15.41 0.18 22.81
N VAL A 208 -15.14 1.46 22.58
CA VAL A 208 -15.74 2.59 23.28
C VAL A 208 -16.19 3.60 22.23
N SER A 209 -17.42 4.10 22.34
CA SER A 209 -17.83 5.29 21.56
C SER A 209 -17.31 6.53 22.24
N VAL A 210 -16.60 7.39 21.50
CA VAL A 210 -16.00 8.60 22.04
C VAL A 210 -16.33 9.83 21.20
N ASP A 211 -16.55 10.92 21.92
CA ASP A 211 -16.54 12.29 21.41
C ASP A 211 -15.11 12.81 21.43
N LEU A 212 -14.74 13.68 20.48
CA LEU A 212 -13.36 14.14 20.31
C LEU A 212 -13.28 15.66 20.18
N GLY A 213 -12.15 16.20 20.63
CA GLY A 213 -11.69 17.56 20.38
C GLY A 213 -10.18 17.61 20.27
N VAL A 214 -9.64 18.51 19.43
CA VAL A 214 -8.20 18.74 19.30
C VAL A 214 -7.72 19.53 20.51
N HIS A 215 -6.77 18.94 21.26
CA HIS A 215 -6.29 19.52 22.51
C HIS A 215 -5.68 20.91 22.28
N GLY A 216 -6.07 21.87 23.12
CA GLY A 216 -5.63 23.27 23.04
C GLY A 216 -6.24 24.09 21.89
N LYS A 217 -7.11 23.49 21.07
CA LYS A 217 -7.83 24.17 19.99
C LYS A 217 -9.34 24.18 20.22
N ASP A 218 -9.92 23.02 20.49
CA ASP A 218 -11.36 22.90 20.74
C ASP A 218 -11.68 23.18 22.21
N GLU A 219 -12.83 23.80 22.47
CA GLU A 219 -13.27 24.11 23.84
C GLU A 219 -13.70 22.85 24.62
N ALA A 220 -14.31 21.88 23.93
CA ALA A 220 -14.77 20.63 24.52
C ALA A 220 -14.91 19.51 23.46
N PRO A 221 -14.73 18.23 23.85
CA PRO A 221 -15.02 17.10 22.97
C PRO A 221 -16.49 17.03 22.59
N ARG A 222 -16.77 16.70 21.32
CA ARG A 222 -18.13 16.54 20.78
C ARG A 222 -18.18 15.38 19.77
N PRO A 223 -19.36 14.86 19.41
CA PRO A 223 -19.47 13.88 18.33
C PRO A 223 -18.84 14.47 17.06
N PRO A 224 -17.77 13.85 16.52
CA PRO A 224 -16.97 14.48 15.47
C PRO A 224 -17.60 14.34 14.08
N ILE A 225 -18.64 13.52 13.94
CA ILE A 225 -19.33 13.26 12.68
C ILE A 225 -20.73 13.87 12.74
N GLU A 226 -21.06 14.68 11.74
CA GLU A 226 -22.40 15.20 11.52
C GLU A 226 -22.86 14.91 10.09
N ALA A 227 -24.08 14.41 9.95
CA ALA A 227 -24.75 14.17 8.67
C ALA A 227 -26.07 14.92 8.64
N PHE A 228 -26.36 15.61 7.55
CA PHE A 228 -27.56 16.43 7.40
C PHE A 228 -28.35 16.02 6.16
N VAL A 229 -29.68 16.09 6.24
CA VAL A 229 -30.56 15.98 5.08
C VAL A 229 -31.67 17.01 5.13
N ARG A 230 -31.99 17.60 3.98
CA ARG A 230 -33.16 18.46 3.80
C ARG A 230 -33.79 18.28 2.42
N VAL A 231 -35.05 18.70 2.29
CA VAL A 231 -35.80 18.71 1.02
C VAL A 231 -35.63 20.07 0.32
N ILE A 232 -35.28 20.04 -0.96
CA ILE A 232 -35.03 21.23 -1.79
C ILE A 232 -36.08 21.36 -2.92
N ASP A 233 -36.27 22.57 -3.42
CA ASP A 233 -37.21 22.87 -4.52
C ASP A 233 -36.56 22.72 -5.91
N ALA A 234 -35.83 21.62 -6.11
CA ALA A 234 -35.27 21.24 -7.40
C ALA A 234 -35.21 19.70 -7.49
N PRO A 235 -35.59 19.07 -8.61
CA PRO A 235 -35.66 17.60 -8.75
C PRO A 235 -34.29 16.94 -8.94
N VAL A 236 -33.38 17.18 -8.01
CA VAL A 236 -32.00 16.68 -8.03
C VAL A 236 -31.57 16.18 -6.65
N ILE A 237 -30.43 15.50 -6.60
CA ILE A 237 -29.74 15.21 -5.35
C ILE A 237 -28.51 16.10 -5.27
N ILE A 238 -28.41 16.95 -4.24
CA ILE A 238 -27.20 17.70 -3.94
C ILE A 238 -26.42 16.93 -2.87
N LEU A 239 -25.15 16.63 -3.14
CA LEU A 239 -24.23 16.02 -2.19
C LEU A 239 -23.17 17.05 -1.82
N ALA A 240 -22.94 17.29 -0.54
CA ALA A 240 -21.92 18.24 -0.09
C ALA A 240 -21.09 17.69 1.08
N SER A 241 -19.82 18.07 1.13
CA SER A 241 -18.95 17.87 2.29
C SER A 241 -18.34 19.21 2.69
N VAL A 242 -18.56 19.58 3.96
CA VAL A 242 -18.05 20.83 4.54
C VAL A 242 -16.52 20.76 4.69
N ASP A 243 -16.01 19.63 5.18
CA ASP A 243 -14.58 19.41 5.42
C ASP A 243 -13.77 19.29 4.12
N LEU A 244 -14.35 18.68 3.09
CA LEU A 244 -13.72 18.59 1.76
C LEU A 244 -13.90 19.88 0.94
N LYS A 245 -14.85 20.75 1.31
CA LYS A 245 -15.27 21.95 0.57
C LYS A 245 -15.71 21.64 -0.87
N VAL A 246 -16.46 20.54 -1.03
CA VAL A 246 -16.95 20.05 -2.33
C VAL A 246 -18.47 19.93 -2.28
N SER A 247 -19.13 20.37 -3.35
CA SER A 247 -20.57 20.20 -3.57
C SER A 247 -20.81 19.70 -5.00
N VAL A 248 -21.71 18.72 -5.16
CA VAL A 248 -22.04 18.09 -6.43
C VAL A 248 -23.55 18.04 -6.58
N ARG A 249 -24.03 18.51 -7.73
CA ARG A 249 -25.42 18.39 -8.15
C ARG A 249 -25.57 17.18 -9.06
N VAL A 250 -26.33 16.18 -8.61
CA VAL A 250 -26.59 14.92 -9.31
C VAL A 250 -27.95 15.01 -10.00
N GLU A 251 -27.95 14.96 -11.34
CA GLU A 251 -29.16 15.18 -12.15
C GLU A 251 -29.68 13.89 -12.82
N SER A 252 -28.90 12.81 -12.80
CA SER A 252 -29.29 11.54 -13.41
C SER A 252 -28.95 10.33 -12.53
N LEU A 253 -29.66 9.21 -12.76
CA LEU A 253 -29.33 7.94 -12.09
C LEU A 253 -27.94 7.45 -12.46
N GLY A 254 -27.44 7.69 -13.67
CA GLY A 254 -26.08 7.25 -14.04
C GLY A 254 -25.01 7.88 -13.14
N GLU A 255 -25.18 9.15 -12.79
CA GLU A 255 -24.22 9.91 -11.99
C GLU A 255 -24.14 9.47 -10.52
N ILE A 256 -25.24 8.95 -9.95
CA ILE A 256 -25.21 8.43 -8.57
C ILE A 256 -24.42 7.13 -8.47
N PHE A 257 -24.38 6.33 -9.55
CA PHE A 257 -23.60 5.10 -9.63
C PHE A 257 -22.17 5.32 -10.17
N ASP A 258 -21.81 6.56 -10.50
CA ASP A 258 -20.46 6.97 -10.91
C ASP A 258 -19.71 7.66 -9.76
N PHE A 259 -19.15 6.86 -8.86
CA PHE A 259 -18.38 7.26 -7.68
C PHE A 259 -17.02 7.94 -7.96
N ALA A 260 -16.54 8.07 -9.20
CA ALA A 260 -15.27 8.73 -9.51
C ALA A 260 -15.42 9.93 -10.44
N LYS A 261 -16.67 10.27 -10.80
CA LYS A 261 -16.98 11.59 -11.32
C LYS A 261 -16.54 12.70 -10.36
N ASP A 262 -16.56 12.44 -9.05
CA ASP A 262 -16.27 13.40 -7.99
C ASP A 262 -15.75 12.74 -6.70
N GLU A 263 -15.38 13.57 -5.72
CA GLU A 263 -14.77 13.15 -4.45
C GLU A 263 -15.79 12.68 -3.38
N LEU A 264 -17.10 12.68 -3.70
CA LEU A 264 -18.19 12.39 -2.76
C LEU A 264 -18.74 10.95 -2.90
N GLY A 265 -17.91 10.01 -3.38
CA GLY A 265 -18.29 8.60 -3.54
C GLY A 265 -18.87 7.95 -2.28
N LEU A 266 -18.42 8.35 -1.07
CA LEU A 266 -19.00 7.83 0.19
C LEU A 266 -20.45 8.29 0.41
N LEU A 267 -20.78 9.53 0.02
CA LEU A 267 -22.16 10.04 0.11
C LEU A 267 -23.06 9.33 -0.90
N LYS A 268 -22.55 9.08 -2.12
CA LYS A 268 -23.26 8.25 -3.12
C LYS A 268 -23.52 6.85 -2.59
N ALA A 269 -22.51 6.23 -1.96
CA ALA A 269 -22.64 4.94 -1.30
C ALA A 269 -23.75 4.94 -0.25
N ALA A 270 -23.84 6.00 0.57
CA ALA A 270 -24.87 6.14 1.59
C ALA A 270 -26.29 6.30 1.01
N VAL A 271 -26.44 7.09 -0.06
CA VAL A 271 -27.72 7.25 -0.77
C VAL A 271 -28.19 5.92 -1.36
N ILE A 272 -27.27 5.12 -1.89
CA ILE A 272 -27.59 3.80 -2.45
C ILE A 272 -27.89 2.79 -1.33
N ALA A 273 -27.04 2.71 -0.32
CA ALA A 273 -27.14 1.75 0.77
C ALA A 273 -28.31 2.03 1.73
N SER A 274 -28.78 3.27 1.85
CA SER A 274 -30.00 3.63 2.58
C SER A 274 -31.29 3.22 1.87
N GLY A 275 -31.19 2.88 0.57
CA GLY A 275 -32.34 2.57 -0.28
C GLY A 275 -33.04 3.79 -0.85
N VAL A 276 -32.52 5.00 -0.68
CA VAL A 276 -33.04 6.21 -1.35
C VAL A 276 -32.90 6.08 -2.87
N ILE A 277 -31.77 5.56 -3.35
CA ILE A 277 -31.60 5.12 -4.74
C ILE A 277 -31.19 3.64 -4.72
N PRO A 278 -32.14 2.70 -4.71
CA PRO A 278 -31.83 1.29 -4.48
C PRO A 278 -31.00 0.70 -5.63
N PRO A 279 -30.07 -0.25 -5.37
CA PRO A 279 -29.23 -0.84 -6.42
C PRO A 279 -30.01 -1.45 -7.60
N GLY A 280 -31.23 -1.95 -7.37
CA GLY A 280 -32.06 -2.54 -8.42
C GLY A 280 -32.48 -1.58 -9.55
N VAL A 281 -32.44 -0.26 -9.33
CA VAL A 281 -32.81 0.72 -10.37
C VAL A 281 -31.65 1.07 -11.31
N GLU A 282 -30.43 0.61 -11.02
CA GLU A 282 -29.28 0.82 -11.89
C GLU A 282 -29.53 0.19 -13.28
N GLY A 283 -29.39 0.98 -14.35
CA GLY A 283 -29.61 0.50 -15.71
C GLY A 283 -31.08 0.29 -16.11
N SER A 284 -32.05 0.67 -15.28
CA SER A 284 -33.50 0.59 -15.59
C SER A 284 -33.99 1.54 -16.69
N GLY A 285 -33.18 2.54 -17.06
CA GLY A 285 -33.53 3.58 -18.05
C GLY A 285 -34.46 4.67 -17.52
N GLN A 286 -34.75 4.70 -16.22
CA GLN A 286 -35.68 5.63 -15.58
C GLN A 286 -35.02 6.96 -15.22
N GLY A 287 -35.82 8.02 -15.08
CA GLY A 287 -35.34 9.35 -14.66
C GLY A 287 -35.20 9.48 -13.14
N LEU A 288 -34.19 10.23 -12.69
CA LEU A 288 -34.01 10.56 -11.26
C LEU A 288 -35.22 11.35 -10.72
N GLU A 289 -35.72 12.30 -11.51
CA GLU A 289 -36.90 13.12 -11.16
C GLU A 289 -38.13 12.27 -10.83
N THR A 290 -38.45 11.25 -11.62
CA THR A 290 -39.62 10.38 -11.39
C THR A 290 -39.51 9.60 -10.07
N LEU A 291 -38.28 9.23 -9.69
CA LEU A 291 -38.02 8.54 -8.44
C LEU A 291 -38.15 9.51 -7.25
N LEU A 292 -37.58 10.71 -7.36
CA LEU A 292 -37.70 11.76 -6.35
C LEU A 292 -39.15 12.23 -6.17
N GLU A 293 -39.91 12.36 -7.25
CA GLU A 293 -41.34 12.75 -7.20
C GLU A 293 -42.14 11.80 -6.31
N ARG A 294 -41.85 10.50 -6.37
CA ARG A 294 -42.51 9.51 -5.51
C ARG A 294 -42.16 9.68 -4.04
N MET A 295 -40.94 10.11 -3.72
CA MET A 295 -40.42 10.17 -2.36
C MET A 295 -40.67 11.51 -1.66
N VAL A 296 -40.46 12.62 -2.36
CA VAL A 296 -40.51 13.99 -1.81
C VAL A 296 -41.56 14.89 -2.48
N GLY A 297 -42.19 14.43 -3.56
CA GLY A 297 -43.21 15.16 -4.32
C GLY A 297 -42.65 15.87 -5.56
N PRO A 298 -43.54 16.37 -6.44
CA PRO A 298 -43.17 16.90 -7.75
C PRO A 298 -42.27 18.14 -7.66
N GLY A 299 -41.27 18.21 -8.55
CA GLY A 299 -40.33 19.34 -8.66
C GLY A 299 -39.39 19.51 -7.47
N LYS A 300 -39.32 18.52 -6.57
CA LYS A 300 -38.49 18.56 -5.36
C LYS A 300 -37.41 17.49 -5.40
N GLY A 301 -36.39 17.69 -4.60
CA GLY A 301 -35.27 16.79 -4.44
C GLY A 301 -34.72 16.86 -3.04
N ILE A 302 -33.51 16.36 -2.84
CA ILE A 302 -32.88 16.31 -1.53
C ILE A 302 -31.46 16.86 -1.58
N GLU A 303 -31.01 17.40 -0.46
CA GLU A 303 -29.62 17.73 -0.23
C GLU A 303 -29.10 16.94 0.97
N VAL A 304 -27.95 16.30 0.81
CA VAL A 304 -27.27 15.51 1.82
C VAL A 304 -25.90 16.12 2.07
N ILE A 305 -25.62 16.48 3.32
CA ILE A 305 -24.37 17.13 3.71
C ILE A 305 -23.65 16.31 4.76
N SER A 306 -22.33 16.22 4.63
CA SER A 306 -21.44 15.63 5.62
C SER A 306 -20.52 16.67 6.22
N ARG A 307 -20.16 16.48 7.49
CA ARG A 307 -19.11 17.22 8.17
C ARG A 307 -18.36 16.31 9.13
N VAL A 308 -17.04 16.31 9.01
CA VAL A 308 -16.12 15.68 9.98
C VAL A 308 -15.26 16.75 10.62
N ASN A 309 -15.30 16.86 11.95
CA ASN A 309 -14.55 17.86 12.71
C ASN A 309 -13.07 17.48 12.86
N GLU A 310 -12.24 17.90 11.90
CA GLU A 310 -10.76 17.90 11.96
C GLU A 310 -10.09 16.57 12.33
N ILE A 311 -10.73 15.44 12.01
CA ILE A 311 -10.10 14.13 12.08
C ILE A 311 -9.60 13.77 10.69
N SER A 312 -8.29 13.49 10.58
CA SER A 312 -7.70 13.12 9.30
C SER A 312 -8.13 11.71 8.85
N LYS A 313 -8.12 11.52 7.53
CA LYS A 313 -8.23 10.17 6.94
C LYS A 313 -7.06 9.32 7.44
N GLY A 314 -7.36 8.12 7.95
CA GLY A 314 -6.36 7.20 8.50
C GLY A 314 -6.18 7.27 10.02
N SER A 315 -7.04 8.01 10.73
CA SER A 315 -6.98 8.18 12.19
C SER A 315 -7.13 6.92 13.05
N ARG A 316 -7.50 5.79 12.43
CA ARG A 316 -7.82 4.50 13.10
C ARG A 316 -9.07 4.50 13.98
N LEU A 317 -9.80 5.61 14.01
CA LEU A 317 -11.08 5.76 14.71
C LEU A 317 -12.32 5.34 13.88
N ALA A 318 -12.08 4.65 12.76
CA ALA A 318 -13.12 4.23 11.79
C ALA A 318 -14.09 5.35 11.36
N VAL A 319 -13.55 6.55 11.12
CA VAL A 319 -14.36 7.74 10.76
C VAL A 319 -15.20 7.52 9.50
N SER A 320 -14.62 6.92 8.46
CA SER A 320 -15.32 6.70 7.18
C SER A 320 -16.56 5.83 7.34
N THR A 321 -16.47 4.76 8.11
CA THR A 321 -17.55 3.81 8.31
C THR A 321 -18.62 4.38 9.23
N ASN A 322 -18.22 5.09 10.29
CA ASN A 322 -19.18 5.80 11.15
C ASN A 322 -19.87 6.95 10.39
N LEU A 323 -19.18 7.65 9.49
CA LEU A 323 -19.78 8.67 8.63
C LEU A 323 -20.78 8.05 7.65
N LEU A 324 -20.42 6.93 7.03
CA LEU A 324 -21.34 6.16 6.19
C LEU A 324 -22.57 5.72 6.98
N ALA A 325 -22.39 5.21 8.21
CA ALA A 325 -23.47 4.83 9.09
C ALA A 325 -24.35 6.02 9.49
N ALA A 326 -23.77 7.19 9.79
CA ALA A 326 -24.50 8.42 10.09
C ALA A 326 -25.36 8.90 8.91
N LEU A 327 -24.79 8.89 7.70
CA LEU A 327 -25.49 9.24 6.46
C LEU A 327 -26.62 8.24 6.15
N ILE A 328 -26.40 6.95 6.38
CA ILE A 328 -27.45 5.94 6.22
C ILE A 328 -28.53 6.13 7.27
N GLY A 329 -28.17 6.37 8.53
CA GLY A 329 -29.08 6.63 9.64
C GLY A 329 -30.00 7.82 9.38
N VAL A 330 -29.42 8.96 8.97
CA VAL A 330 -30.19 10.18 8.72
C VAL A 330 -31.17 10.00 7.56
N LEU A 331 -30.77 9.29 6.50
CA LEU A 331 -31.64 8.99 5.36
C LEU A 331 -32.72 7.97 5.71
N MET A 332 -32.40 6.95 6.52
CA MET A 332 -33.37 5.99 7.03
C MET A 332 -34.45 6.65 7.87
N ARG A 333 -34.07 7.60 8.74
CA ARG A 333 -35.02 8.40 9.52
C ARG A 333 -35.90 9.28 8.65
N ALA A 334 -35.27 10.01 7.72
CA ALA A 334 -35.99 10.89 6.82
C ALA A 334 -37.02 10.14 5.98
N THR A 335 -36.78 8.86 5.66
CA THR A 335 -37.65 8.01 4.83
C THR A 335 -38.59 7.08 5.60
N GLY A 336 -38.71 7.25 6.92
CA GLY A 336 -39.63 6.46 7.76
C GLY A 336 -39.22 5.00 7.94
N GLN A 337 -37.95 4.66 7.73
CA GLN A 337 -37.42 3.30 7.94
C GLN A 337 -37.08 3.01 9.42
N THR A 338 -37.12 4.04 10.27
CA THR A 338 -36.94 3.96 11.74
C THR A 338 -38.26 4.27 12.45
N GLY A 339 -38.37 3.87 13.72
CA GLY A 339 -39.52 4.10 14.58
C GLY A 339 -39.65 5.55 15.05
N SER A 340 -38.58 6.35 15.00
CA SER A 340 -38.60 7.78 15.31
C SER A 340 -37.72 8.61 14.37
N LEU A 341 -38.16 9.85 14.12
CA LEU A 341 -37.41 10.83 13.33
C LEU A 341 -36.17 11.36 14.09
N THR A 342 -36.28 11.56 15.41
CA THR A 342 -35.21 12.09 16.28
C THR A 342 -34.87 11.12 17.43
N GLY A 343 -33.78 11.41 18.15
CA GLY A 343 -33.26 10.61 19.26
C GLY A 343 -32.35 9.46 18.82
N ALA A 344 -32.02 8.55 19.75
CA ALA A 344 -31.18 7.39 19.48
C ALA A 344 -31.91 6.31 18.67
N LEU A 345 -31.16 5.52 17.90
CA LEU A 345 -31.71 4.34 17.19
C LEU A 345 -32.02 3.18 18.15
N GLY A 346 -33.06 2.42 17.85
CA GLY A 346 -33.33 1.13 18.50
C GLY A 346 -32.37 0.03 18.03
N GLU A 347 -32.24 -1.07 18.79
CA GLU A 347 -31.28 -2.14 18.48
C GLU A 347 -31.47 -2.76 17.09
N SER A 348 -32.71 -3.03 16.68
CA SER A 348 -32.99 -3.57 15.33
C SER A 348 -32.60 -2.60 14.21
N GLU A 349 -32.72 -1.30 14.47
CA GLU A 349 -32.38 -0.24 13.50
C GLU A 349 -30.86 -0.09 13.39
N ARG A 350 -30.14 -0.09 14.52
CA ARG A 350 -28.67 -0.07 14.54
C ARG A 350 -28.08 -1.25 13.75
N ARG A 351 -28.65 -2.45 13.94
CA ARG A 351 -28.24 -3.64 13.19
C ARG A 351 -28.49 -3.51 11.68
N LEU A 352 -29.58 -2.87 11.27
CA LEU A 352 -29.87 -2.60 9.86
C LEU A 352 -28.92 -1.55 9.27
N VAL A 353 -28.63 -0.48 10.02
CA VAL A 353 -27.64 0.53 9.64
C VAL A 353 -26.27 -0.11 9.46
N LEU A 354 -25.83 -0.96 10.40
CA LEU A 354 -24.59 -1.73 10.25
C LEU A 354 -24.60 -2.57 8.96
N ALA A 355 -25.64 -3.37 8.72
CA ALA A 355 -25.71 -4.20 7.51
C ALA A 355 -25.62 -3.37 6.21
N ARG A 356 -26.19 -2.17 6.21
CA ARG A 356 -26.14 -1.23 5.07
C ARG A 356 -24.82 -0.48 4.99
N ALA A 357 -24.17 -0.19 6.11
CA ALA A 357 -22.81 0.35 6.12
C ALA A 357 -21.85 -0.67 5.47
N VAL A 358 -21.97 -1.97 5.80
CA VAL A 358 -21.21 -3.04 5.13
C VAL A 358 -21.47 -3.06 3.63
N LEU A 359 -22.72 -2.86 3.19
CA LEU A 359 -23.06 -2.74 1.77
C LEU A 359 -22.34 -1.53 1.13
N GLY A 360 -22.47 -0.36 1.75
CA GLY A 360 -21.92 0.89 1.24
C GLY A 360 -20.39 0.89 1.19
N GLU A 361 -19.71 0.27 2.16
CA GLU A 361 -18.27 0.07 2.12
C GLU A 361 -17.84 -0.73 0.89
N ARG A 362 -18.56 -1.82 0.59
CA ARG A 362 -18.27 -2.65 -0.57
C ARG A 362 -18.52 -1.92 -1.88
N LEU A 363 -19.62 -1.16 -1.98
CA LEU A 363 -19.91 -0.30 -3.14
C LEU A 363 -18.83 0.78 -3.34
N GLY A 364 -18.29 1.31 -2.23
CA GLY A 364 -17.19 2.27 -2.22
C GLY A 364 -15.79 1.65 -2.36
N GLY A 365 -15.67 0.33 -2.52
CA GLY A 365 -14.38 -0.37 -2.67
C GLY A 365 -13.56 -0.55 -1.38
N SER A 366 -14.16 -0.35 -0.21
CA SER A 366 -13.55 -0.56 1.12
C SER A 366 -13.88 -1.95 1.69
N GLY A 367 -12.98 -2.53 2.50
CA GLY A 367 -13.11 -3.88 3.07
C GLY A 367 -12.79 -3.94 4.56
N GLY A 368 -13.54 -3.21 5.40
CA GLY A 368 -13.37 -3.13 6.85
C GLY A 368 -13.92 -4.33 7.64
N GLY A 369 -13.86 -4.23 8.96
CA GLY A 369 -14.47 -5.19 9.89
C GLY A 369 -15.71 -4.62 10.57
N TRP A 370 -16.58 -5.46 11.11
CA TRP A 370 -17.89 -4.99 11.61
C TRP A 370 -17.80 -4.00 12.79
N GLN A 371 -16.68 -3.94 13.53
CA GLN A 371 -16.52 -2.97 14.63
C GLN A 371 -16.36 -1.54 14.13
N ASP A 372 -16.13 -1.32 12.83
CA ASP A 372 -15.89 0.00 12.26
C ASP A 372 -17.14 0.90 12.38
N SER A 373 -18.33 0.31 12.43
CA SER A 373 -19.59 1.02 12.75
C SER A 373 -19.87 1.14 14.25
N GLY A 374 -18.86 0.92 15.10
CA GLY A 374 -19.01 0.88 16.55
C GLY A 374 -19.59 2.17 17.15
N GLY A 375 -19.40 3.33 16.50
CA GLY A 375 -19.95 4.63 16.93
C GLY A 375 -21.48 4.68 16.97
N VAL A 376 -22.15 3.79 16.23
CA VAL A 376 -23.62 3.68 16.21
C VAL A 376 -24.18 3.27 17.58
N TRP A 377 -23.45 2.47 18.36
CA TRP A 377 -23.83 2.04 19.71
C TRP A 377 -23.20 2.93 20.78
N PRO A 378 -23.87 3.15 21.92
CA PRO A 378 -23.34 3.95 23.03
C PRO A 378 -22.22 3.25 23.81
N GLY A 379 -21.47 4.05 24.56
CA GLY A 379 -20.62 3.65 25.67
C GLY A 379 -19.52 2.65 25.34
N ILE A 380 -19.11 1.92 26.37
CA ILE A 380 -18.19 0.78 26.29
C ILE A 380 -19.03 -0.45 25.92
N LYS A 381 -18.61 -1.19 24.88
CA LYS A 381 -19.30 -2.44 24.50
C LYS A 381 -18.33 -3.54 24.10
N LEU A 382 -18.78 -4.76 24.38
CA LEU A 382 -18.19 -5.99 23.86
C LEU A 382 -19.02 -6.43 22.66
N ILE A 383 -18.39 -6.53 21.51
CA ILE A 383 -19.01 -6.99 20.28
C ILE A 383 -18.51 -8.40 20.00
N SER A 384 -19.42 -9.33 19.71
CA SER A 384 -19.11 -10.77 19.60
C SER A 384 -19.70 -11.40 18.34
N GLY A 385 -18.96 -12.34 17.76
CA GLY A 385 -19.44 -13.21 16.69
C GLY A 385 -20.62 -14.07 17.17
N VAL A 386 -21.52 -14.38 16.25
CA VAL A 386 -22.73 -15.16 16.53
C VAL A 386 -22.69 -16.44 15.72
N ARG A 387 -22.93 -17.58 16.36
CA ARG A 387 -23.02 -18.88 15.67
C ARG A 387 -24.27 -18.93 14.79
N ALA A 388 -24.11 -19.36 13.54
CA ALA A 388 -25.21 -19.49 12.58
C ALA A 388 -26.18 -20.62 13.00
N ARG A 389 -27.48 -20.34 12.92
CA ARG A 389 -28.59 -21.25 13.21
C ARG A 389 -29.40 -21.49 11.95
N ALA A 390 -30.28 -22.50 11.95
CA ALA A 390 -31.09 -22.89 10.78
C ALA A 390 -31.96 -21.77 10.18
N THR A 391 -32.22 -20.69 10.93
CA THR A 391 -32.97 -19.51 10.48
C THR A 391 -32.12 -18.46 9.77
N ASP A 392 -30.79 -18.56 9.90
CA ASP A 392 -29.85 -17.58 9.37
C ASP A 392 -29.45 -17.97 7.94
N PRO A 393 -29.25 -16.99 7.03
CA PRO A 393 -28.87 -17.27 5.65
C PRO A 393 -27.50 -17.96 5.53
N GLU A 394 -26.66 -17.84 6.55
CA GLU A 394 -25.33 -18.45 6.60
C GLU A 394 -25.32 -19.92 7.07
N PHE A 395 -26.46 -20.51 7.46
CA PHE A 395 -26.51 -21.90 7.91
C PHE A 395 -26.03 -22.88 6.83
N ASN A 396 -25.17 -23.84 7.20
CA ASN A 396 -24.42 -24.73 6.30
C ASN A 396 -23.42 -24.05 5.34
N VAL A 397 -23.36 -22.71 5.29
CA VAL A 397 -22.41 -21.96 4.49
C VAL A 397 -21.18 -21.59 5.32
N SER A 398 -21.37 -21.08 6.54
CA SER A 398 -20.32 -20.76 7.50
C SER A 398 -20.72 -21.14 8.93
N ARG A 399 -19.78 -21.06 9.89
CA ARG A 399 -20.02 -21.41 11.30
C ARG A 399 -20.72 -20.28 12.06
N GLY A 400 -20.46 -19.03 11.69
CA GLY A 400 -20.99 -17.81 12.27
C GLY A 400 -21.71 -16.93 11.25
N CYS A 401 -22.56 -16.04 11.74
CA CYS A 401 -23.32 -15.05 10.99
C CYS A 401 -22.44 -13.88 10.52
N LEU A 402 -22.87 -13.17 9.48
CA LEU A 402 -22.22 -11.94 9.03
C LEU A 402 -22.24 -10.83 10.11
N LEU A 403 -23.39 -10.66 10.77
CA LEU A 403 -23.61 -9.59 11.74
C LEU A 403 -23.33 -10.06 13.17
N PRO A 404 -22.56 -9.31 13.96
CA PRO A 404 -22.23 -9.65 15.34
C PRO A 404 -23.40 -9.35 16.30
N SER A 405 -23.23 -9.67 17.58
CA SER A 405 -24.03 -9.14 18.70
C SER A 405 -23.27 -8.05 19.45
N HIS A 406 -23.99 -7.08 20.03
CA HIS A 406 -23.42 -6.00 20.81
C HIS A 406 -23.91 -6.10 22.26
N HIS A 407 -22.98 -6.17 23.21
CA HIS A 407 -23.25 -6.08 24.64
C HIS A 407 -22.72 -4.75 25.15
N VAL A 408 -23.60 -3.78 25.36
CA VAL A 408 -23.26 -2.47 25.94
C VAL A 408 -23.18 -2.62 27.45
N PHE A 409 -22.01 -2.35 28.03
CA PHE A 409 -21.83 -2.38 29.47
C PHE A 409 -22.57 -1.20 30.11
N ASP A 410 -23.39 -1.48 31.10
CA ASP A 410 -24.06 -0.46 31.92
C ASP A 410 -23.15 0.04 33.06
N GLU A 411 -23.70 0.89 33.93
CA GLU A 411 -22.97 1.43 35.09
C GLU A 411 -22.82 0.41 36.23
N ASP A 412 -23.61 -0.66 36.26
CA ASP A 412 -23.48 -1.74 37.26
C ASP A 412 -22.30 -2.66 36.90
N GLU A 413 -22.06 -2.87 35.61
CA GLU A 413 -20.94 -3.66 35.12
C GLU A 413 -19.63 -2.86 35.06
N ILE A 414 -19.65 -1.65 34.52
CA ILE A 414 -18.49 -0.74 34.46
C ILE A 414 -18.90 0.58 35.11
N PRO A 415 -18.59 0.77 36.41
CA PRO A 415 -18.99 1.94 37.18
C PRO A 415 -18.53 3.25 36.57
N LYS A 416 -19.28 4.33 36.85
CA LYS A 416 -18.95 5.69 36.43
C LYS A 416 -17.53 6.10 36.83
N SER A 417 -17.09 5.72 38.03
CA SER A 417 -15.72 5.98 38.50
C SER A 417 -14.66 5.32 37.62
N SER A 418 -14.92 4.12 37.06
CA SER A 418 -14.01 3.45 36.14
C SER A 418 -13.96 4.14 34.77
N ARG A 419 -15.10 4.65 34.31
CA ARG A 419 -15.22 5.44 33.06
C ARG A 419 -14.48 6.77 33.18
N GLU A 420 -14.61 7.44 34.32
CA GLU A 420 -13.85 8.64 34.67
C GLU A 420 -12.34 8.33 34.76
N ALA A 421 -11.95 7.26 35.47
CA ALA A 421 -10.55 6.86 35.57
C ALA A 421 -9.89 6.59 34.21
N LEU A 422 -10.60 5.95 33.27
CA LEU A 422 -10.10 5.76 31.90
C LEU A 422 -9.84 7.09 31.21
N GLN A 423 -10.79 8.03 31.29
CA GLN A 423 -10.65 9.36 30.71
C GLN A 423 -9.50 10.13 31.37
N ASP A 424 -9.34 10.03 32.69
CA ASP A 424 -8.34 10.76 33.46
C ASP A 424 -6.92 10.21 33.34
N SER A 425 -6.76 8.95 32.91
CA SER A 425 -5.45 8.31 32.77
C SER A 425 -4.94 8.26 31.32
N LEU A 426 -5.84 8.29 30.33
CA LEU A 426 -5.51 8.05 28.93
C LEU A 426 -5.24 9.35 28.16
N VAL A 427 -4.09 9.42 27.49
CA VAL A 427 -3.75 10.43 26.49
C VAL A 427 -3.90 9.81 25.10
N LEU A 428 -4.89 10.26 24.35
CA LEU A 428 -5.17 9.82 22.97
C LEU A 428 -4.42 10.71 21.98
N VAL A 429 -3.70 10.10 21.04
CA VAL A 429 -2.89 10.83 20.06
C VAL A 429 -3.03 10.27 18.65
N HIS A 430 -2.65 11.08 17.66
CA HIS A 430 -2.44 10.69 16.28
C HIS A 430 -1.02 11.06 15.84
N GLY A 431 -0.21 10.08 15.44
CA GLY A 431 1.20 10.28 15.07
C GLY A 431 1.44 11.00 13.74
N GLY A 432 0.39 11.29 12.98
CA GLY A 432 0.45 12.02 11.72
C GLY A 432 0.74 11.14 10.50
N MET A 433 0.87 9.82 10.66
CA MET A 433 1.04 8.88 9.54
C MET A 433 -0.31 8.39 9.02
N THR A 434 -0.38 8.10 7.72
CA THR A 434 -1.52 7.45 7.08
C THR A 434 -1.02 6.20 6.36
N GLN A 435 -1.56 5.03 6.68
CA GLN A 435 -1.16 3.76 6.06
C GLN A 435 -2.37 3.02 5.48
N ASN A 436 -2.18 2.42 4.31
CA ASN A 436 -3.18 1.53 3.72
C ASN A 436 -3.21 0.20 4.49
N VAL A 437 -4.37 -0.15 5.06
CA VAL A 437 -4.57 -1.39 5.83
C VAL A 437 -5.08 -2.56 5.01
N GLY A 438 -5.52 -2.36 3.76
CA GLY A 438 -6.04 -3.44 2.94
C GLY A 438 -5.10 -4.66 2.88
N PRO A 439 -3.83 -4.48 2.45
CA PRO A 439 -2.85 -5.59 2.41
C PRO A 439 -2.59 -6.24 3.78
N VAL A 440 -2.70 -5.47 4.86
CA VAL A 440 -2.52 -5.98 6.22
C VAL A 440 -3.66 -6.91 6.61
N LEU A 441 -4.91 -6.51 6.33
CA LEU A 441 -6.09 -7.32 6.61
C LEU A 441 -6.05 -8.63 5.81
N GLU A 442 -5.62 -8.59 4.55
CA GLU A 442 -5.38 -9.80 3.73
C GLU A 442 -4.32 -10.71 4.35
N MET A 443 -3.26 -10.15 4.94
CA MET A 443 -2.22 -10.97 5.54
C MET A 443 -2.67 -11.62 6.86
N VAL A 444 -3.41 -10.89 7.71
CA VAL A 444 -4.01 -11.47 8.93
C VAL A 444 -5.00 -12.58 8.56
N THR A 445 -5.76 -12.37 7.48
CA THR A 445 -6.65 -13.36 6.86
C THR A 445 -5.90 -14.64 6.49
N GLU A 446 -4.82 -14.51 5.72
CA GLU A 446 -4.02 -15.65 5.26
C GLU A 446 -3.44 -16.42 6.46
N ARG A 447 -2.77 -15.74 7.39
CA ARG A 447 -2.17 -16.36 8.60
C ARG A 447 -3.21 -17.10 9.43
N TYR A 448 -4.41 -16.56 9.55
CA TYR A 448 -5.53 -17.23 10.19
C TYR A 448 -5.91 -18.53 9.46
N LEU A 449 -6.14 -18.47 8.14
CA LEU A 449 -6.58 -19.63 7.35
C LEU A 449 -5.54 -20.76 7.34
N LEU A 450 -4.26 -20.41 7.39
CA LEU A 450 -3.13 -21.36 7.48
C LEU A 450 -2.90 -21.93 8.87
N ARG A 451 -3.50 -21.33 9.92
CA ARG A 451 -3.27 -21.67 11.34
C ARG A 451 -1.79 -21.65 11.69
N THR A 452 -1.03 -20.68 11.18
CA THR A 452 0.41 -20.58 11.48
C THR A 452 0.62 -20.57 13.00
N SER A 453 1.49 -21.44 13.50
CA SER A 453 1.50 -21.82 14.92
C SER A 453 1.72 -20.64 15.86
N LYS A 454 2.66 -19.74 15.50
CA LYS A 454 2.97 -18.54 16.29
C LYS A 454 1.77 -17.58 16.33
N GLU A 455 1.19 -17.27 15.17
CA GLU A 455 0.09 -16.33 15.03
C GLU A 455 -1.24 -16.87 15.61
N TRP A 456 -1.43 -18.18 15.55
CA TRP A 456 -2.58 -18.82 16.20
C TRP A 456 -2.47 -18.78 17.72
N ALA A 457 -1.30 -19.08 18.29
CA ALA A 457 -1.05 -18.94 19.72
C ALA A 457 -1.23 -17.49 20.19
N ALA A 458 -0.65 -16.54 19.47
CA ALA A 458 -0.83 -15.11 19.70
C ALA A 458 -2.31 -14.69 19.69
N ARG A 459 -3.12 -15.25 18.78
CA ARG A 459 -4.56 -14.97 18.75
C ARG A 459 -5.28 -15.51 19.99
N GLN A 460 -4.92 -16.68 20.51
CA GLN A 460 -5.49 -17.18 21.76
C GLN A 460 -5.10 -16.29 22.95
N GLU A 461 -3.83 -15.89 23.02
CA GLU A 461 -3.38 -14.94 24.05
C GLU A 461 -4.11 -13.59 23.95
N ALA A 462 -4.39 -13.09 22.74
CA ALA A 462 -5.17 -11.86 22.56
C ALA A 462 -6.61 -11.97 23.11
N LEU A 463 -7.20 -13.17 23.08
CA LEU A 463 -8.53 -13.42 23.67
C LEU A 463 -8.46 -13.47 25.19
N ASP A 464 -7.43 -14.08 25.75
CA ASP A 464 -7.20 -14.08 27.20
C ASP A 464 -6.95 -12.65 27.71
N LEU A 465 -6.15 -11.87 26.99
CA LEU A 465 -5.91 -10.46 27.29
C LEU A 465 -7.20 -9.63 27.18
N LEU A 466 -8.08 -9.92 26.22
CA LEU A 466 -9.38 -9.24 26.13
C LEU A 466 -10.20 -9.41 27.43
N GLU A 467 -10.22 -10.62 28.00
CA GLU A 467 -10.88 -10.86 29.29
C GLU A 467 -10.21 -10.10 30.44
N GLU A 468 -8.87 -10.06 30.45
CA GLU A 468 -8.09 -9.27 31.40
C GLU A 468 -8.45 -7.78 31.32
N LEU A 469 -8.57 -7.22 30.10
CA LEU A 469 -8.94 -5.82 29.87
C LEU A 469 -10.34 -5.50 30.37
N VAL A 470 -11.34 -6.34 30.04
CA VAL A 470 -12.70 -6.18 30.57
C VAL A 470 -12.68 -6.20 32.09
N SER A 471 -11.95 -7.14 32.69
CA SER A 471 -11.80 -7.27 34.13
C SER A 471 -11.18 -6.02 34.78
N CYS A 472 -10.17 -5.41 34.15
CA CYS A 472 -9.55 -4.18 34.62
C CYS A 472 -10.51 -2.98 34.58
N LEU A 473 -11.30 -2.84 33.51
CA LEU A 473 -12.32 -1.79 33.40
C LEU A 473 -13.41 -1.96 34.46
N LYS A 474 -13.90 -3.18 34.69
CA LYS A 474 -14.90 -3.45 35.75
C LYS A 474 -14.39 -3.04 37.14
N ARG A 475 -13.09 -3.16 37.40
CA ARG A 475 -12.45 -2.75 38.68
C ARG A 475 -11.98 -1.29 38.73
N GLY A 476 -11.88 -0.60 37.59
CA GLY A 476 -11.27 0.73 37.52
C GLY A 476 -9.74 0.74 37.66
N ASP A 477 -9.07 -0.38 37.41
CA ASP A 477 -7.60 -0.51 37.54
C ASP A 477 -6.89 -0.14 36.23
N MET A 478 -6.65 1.16 36.04
CA MET A 478 -6.02 1.68 34.82
C MET A 478 -4.53 1.31 34.70
N ARG A 479 -3.86 1.05 35.83
CA ARG A 479 -2.46 0.61 35.81
C ARG A 479 -2.35 -0.83 35.33
N ALA A 480 -3.26 -1.71 35.73
CA ALA A 480 -3.34 -3.06 35.16
C ALA A 480 -3.79 -3.03 33.70
N LEU A 481 -4.74 -2.16 33.34
CA LEU A 481 -5.17 -1.94 31.96
C LEU A 481 -3.97 -1.60 31.07
N GLY A 482 -3.14 -0.62 31.47
CA GLY A 482 -1.95 -0.21 30.74
C GLY A 482 -0.94 -1.35 30.54
N ARG A 483 -0.69 -2.16 31.57
CA ARG A 483 0.19 -3.34 31.43
C ARG A 483 -0.39 -4.36 30.43
N ALA A 484 -1.68 -4.62 30.48
CA ALA A 484 -2.35 -5.57 29.59
C ALA A 484 -2.37 -5.09 28.14
N THR A 485 -2.61 -3.80 27.89
CA THR A 485 -2.55 -3.24 26.52
C THR A 485 -1.13 -3.22 25.97
N THR A 486 -0.12 -2.92 26.79
CA THR A 486 1.30 -3.00 26.39
C THR A 486 1.68 -4.43 26.02
N ARG A 487 1.26 -5.43 26.82
CA ARG A 487 1.47 -6.86 26.52
C ARG A 487 0.79 -7.25 25.23
N ASN A 488 -0.46 -6.81 25.01
CA ASN A 488 -1.18 -7.08 23.76
C ASN A 488 -0.44 -6.51 22.54
N PHE A 489 0.11 -5.29 22.66
CA PHE A 489 0.89 -4.67 21.59
C PHE A 489 2.22 -5.38 21.34
N ARG A 490 3.06 -5.55 22.37
CA ARG A 490 4.41 -6.13 22.24
C ARG A 490 4.39 -7.64 21.95
N GLY A 491 3.32 -8.34 22.31
CA GLY A 491 3.12 -9.77 22.03
C GLY A 491 2.14 -9.97 20.89
N PRO A 492 0.86 -10.33 21.15
CA PRO A 492 -0.06 -10.79 20.12
C PRO A 492 -0.18 -9.95 18.85
N ILE A 493 -0.23 -8.62 18.96
CA ILE A 493 -0.36 -7.74 17.79
C ILE A 493 0.90 -7.85 16.91
N GLN A 494 2.09 -7.71 17.48
CA GLN A 494 3.36 -7.81 16.74
C GLN A 494 3.67 -9.24 16.28
N ASP A 495 3.20 -10.26 17.00
CA ASP A 495 3.38 -11.66 16.62
C ASP A 495 2.51 -12.04 15.41
N ILE A 496 1.26 -11.57 15.37
CA ILE A 496 0.36 -11.75 14.22
C ILE A 496 0.78 -10.87 13.05
N LEU A 497 1.29 -9.67 13.32
CA LEU A 497 1.65 -8.67 12.32
C LEU A 497 2.92 -7.93 12.77
N PRO A 498 4.11 -8.39 12.36
CA PRO A 498 5.36 -7.72 12.72
C PRO A 498 5.42 -6.26 12.27
N TRP A 499 4.69 -5.93 11.20
CA TRP A 499 4.59 -4.60 10.59
C TRP A 499 3.58 -3.67 11.27
N ALA A 500 2.94 -4.12 12.37
CA ALA A 500 2.03 -3.31 13.18
C ALA A 500 2.77 -2.18 13.92
N THR A 501 4.08 -2.31 14.06
CA THR A 501 4.98 -1.31 14.63
C THR A 501 5.99 -0.80 13.61
N ASN A 502 6.61 0.34 13.91
CA ASN A 502 7.71 0.90 13.14
C ASN A 502 8.65 1.68 14.07
N LEU A 503 9.79 2.13 13.54
CA LEU A 503 10.76 2.90 14.32
C LEU A 503 10.16 4.14 14.99
N TYR A 504 9.24 4.85 14.33
CA TYR A 504 8.57 6.02 14.91
C TYR A 504 7.83 5.65 16.19
N THR A 505 6.96 4.64 16.14
CA THR A 505 6.13 4.20 17.27
C THR A 505 6.99 3.71 18.43
N GLU A 506 7.99 2.87 18.16
CA GLU A 506 8.90 2.37 19.21
C GLU A 506 9.66 3.53 19.87
N THR A 507 10.16 4.50 19.08
CA THR A 507 10.87 5.68 19.63
C THR A 507 9.97 6.53 20.52
N LEU A 508 8.67 6.65 20.19
CA LEU A 508 7.73 7.36 21.07
C LEU A 508 7.57 6.63 22.41
N ILE A 509 7.41 5.31 22.38
CA ILE A 509 7.26 4.51 23.60
C ILE A 509 8.51 4.62 24.45
N ASP A 510 9.70 4.45 23.86
CA ASP A 510 10.98 4.50 24.57
C ASP A 510 11.20 5.87 25.25
N ARG A 511 10.95 6.98 24.54
CA ARG A 511 11.09 8.34 25.12
C ARG A 511 10.10 8.62 26.24
N VAL A 512 8.87 8.12 26.12
CA VAL A 512 7.85 8.29 27.17
C VAL A 512 8.17 7.43 28.39
N GLU A 513 8.65 6.20 28.19
CA GLU A 513 9.14 5.32 29.26
C GLU A 513 10.31 6.00 30.01
N GLU A 514 11.23 6.65 29.30
CA GLU A 514 12.34 7.40 29.89
C GLU A 514 11.89 8.65 30.66
N GLU A 515 10.98 9.47 30.10
CA GLU A 515 10.56 10.74 30.70
C GLU A 515 9.67 10.55 31.94
N PHE A 516 8.74 9.57 31.92
CA PHE A 516 7.71 9.42 32.95
C PHE A 516 7.95 8.24 33.91
N ALA A 517 8.84 7.30 33.58
CA ALA A 517 9.20 6.15 34.42
C ALA A 517 7.96 5.45 35.03
N ASP A 518 7.85 5.37 36.36
CA ASP A 518 6.78 4.68 37.08
C ASP A 518 5.38 5.29 36.89
N ASP A 519 5.31 6.56 36.45
CA ASP A 519 4.06 7.27 36.18
C ASP A 519 3.52 6.96 34.78
N PHE A 520 4.30 6.32 33.91
CA PHE A 520 3.81 5.72 32.68
C PHE A 520 3.34 4.29 32.94
N TRP A 521 2.05 4.06 32.73
CA TRP A 521 1.40 2.79 33.06
C TRP A 521 1.26 1.85 31.87
N GLY A 522 1.29 2.38 30.64
CA GLY A 522 1.39 1.54 29.45
C GLY A 522 0.97 2.18 28.14
N PHE A 523 1.19 1.44 27.06
CA PHE A 523 0.90 1.82 25.69
C PHE A 523 -0.27 1.01 25.12
N TRP A 524 -1.00 1.60 24.19
CA TRP A 524 -2.09 0.96 23.47
C TRP A 524 -2.13 1.45 22.03
N MET A 525 -2.30 0.51 21.10
CA MET A 525 -2.38 0.76 19.66
C MET A 525 -3.82 0.66 19.16
N LEU A 526 -4.34 1.70 18.48
CA LEU A 526 -5.68 1.66 17.88
C LEU A 526 -5.65 0.96 16.51
N GLY A 527 -6.56 0.01 16.30
CA GLY A 527 -6.72 -0.69 15.02
C GLY A 527 -5.50 -1.50 14.53
N GLY A 528 -4.47 -1.64 15.38
CA GLY A 528 -3.31 -2.50 15.15
C GLY A 528 -2.28 -1.99 14.13
N MET A 529 -2.14 -0.69 13.88
CA MET A 529 -1.13 -0.15 12.95
C MET A 529 -0.41 1.11 13.44
N SER A 530 0.92 1.10 13.31
CA SER A 530 1.86 2.15 13.70
C SER A 530 1.54 3.55 13.16
N GLY A 531 1.85 4.58 13.96
CA GLY A 531 1.89 5.99 13.54
C GLY A 531 0.54 6.67 13.25
N GLY A 532 -0.56 5.93 13.29
CA GLY A 532 -1.93 6.45 13.26
C GLY A 532 -2.41 6.84 14.66
N GLY A 533 -3.59 6.33 15.05
CA GLY A 533 -4.12 6.49 16.41
C GLY A 533 -3.37 5.64 17.43
N MET A 534 -2.95 6.25 18.54
CA MET A 534 -2.30 5.58 19.67
C MET A 534 -2.81 6.13 21.01
N GLY A 535 -2.68 5.36 22.07
CA GLY A 535 -2.98 5.80 23.43
C GLY A 535 -1.86 5.49 24.40
N PHE A 536 -1.61 6.44 25.30
CA PHE A 536 -0.60 6.36 26.34
C PHE A 536 -1.30 6.54 27.69
N ILE A 537 -1.13 5.58 28.59
CA ILE A 537 -1.81 5.53 29.88
C ILE A 537 -0.81 5.97 30.95
N PHE A 538 -1.20 6.96 31.75
CA PHE A 538 -0.39 7.59 32.78
C PHE A 538 -1.11 7.60 34.12
N ASP A 539 -0.36 7.91 35.18
CA ASP A 539 -0.96 8.41 36.41
C ASP A 539 -1.85 9.64 36.11
N PRO A 540 -3.12 9.66 36.55
CA PRO A 540 -4.02 10.81 36.38
C PRO A 540 -3.41 12.15 36.80
N ALA A 541 -2.56 12.16 37.82
CA ALA A 541 -1.90 13.38 38.30
C ALA A 541 -0.92 13.97 37.27
N ARG A 542 -0.40 13.15 36.35
CA ARG A 542 0.56 13.54 35.31
C ARG A 542 -0.06 13.74 33.93
N LYS A 543 -1.35 13.41 33.73
CA LYS A 543 -2.01 13.47 32.39
C LYS A 543 -1.82 14.81 31.68
N SER A 544 -2.05 15.94 32.36
CA SER A 544 -1.94 17.27 31.72
C SER A 544 -0.52 17.62 31.28
N GLU A 545 0.48 17.16 32.02
CA GLU A 545 1.89 17.28 31.65
C GLU A 545 2.19 16.37 30.45
N ALA A 546 1.77 15.10 30.52
CA ALA A 546 1.94 14.13 29.46
C ALA A 546 1.31 14.57 28.13
N GLN A 547 0.12 15.18 28.12
CA GLN A 547 -0.49 15.73 26.91
C GLN A 547 0.41 16.76 26.20
N LYS A 548 1.12 17.59 26.96
CA LYS A 548 2.06 18.59 26.42
C LYS A 548 3.34 17.93 25.92
N SER A 549 3.95 17.05 26.73
CA SER A 549 5.18 16.34 26.35
C SER A 549 4.96 15.48 25.11
N MET A 550 3.82 14.78 24.99
CA MET A 550 3.49 13.97 23.82
C MET A 550 3.45 14.79 22.53
N GLY A 551 2.89 16.01 22.55
CA GLY A 551 2.89 16.90 21.39
C GLY A 551 4.30 17.27 20.93
N LEU A 552 5.22 17.48 21.88
CA LEU A 552 6.63 17.80 21.60
C LEU A 552 7.40 16.59 21.09
N ILE A 553 7.37 15.48 21.83
CA ILE A 553 8.06 14.23 21.47
C ILE A 553 7.64 13.79 20.07
N MET A 554 6.34 13.72 19.78
CA MET A 554 5.85 13.27 18.49
C MET A 554 6.34 14.16 17.34
N LYS A 555 6.41 15.47 17.56
CA LYS A 555 6.88 16.44 16.56
C LYS A 555 8.38 16.28 16.29
N GLU A 556 9.19 16.18 17.34
CA GLU A 556 10.64 15.99 17.21
C GLU A 556 10.98 14.69 16.48
N VAL A 557 10.38 13.57 16.89
CA VAL A 557 10.62 12.27 16.27
C VAL A 557 10.11 12.26 14.83
N LYS A 558 8.97 12.91 14.55
CA LYS A 558 8.49 13.11 13.18
C LYS A 558 9.53 13.89 12.37
N ASP A 559 10.02 15.02 12.87
CA ASP A 559 10.93 15.88 12.12
C ASP A 559 12.25 15.18 11.80
N HIS A 560 12.73 14.31 12.70
CA HIS A 560 13.87 13.44 12.45
C HIS A 560 13.58 12.37 11.38
N LEU A 561 12.40 11.72 11.42
CA LEU A 561 12.06 10.61 10.53
C LEU A 561 11.33 11.01 9.24
N ARG A 562 10.98 12.28 9.03
CA ARG A 562 10.14 12.74 7.89
C ARG A 562 10.74 12.48 6.51
N ALA A 563 12.07 12.32 6.44
CA ALA A 563 12.75 11.92 5.20
C ALA A 563 12.68 10.41 4.93
N ALA A 564 12.45 9.59 5.97
CA ALA A 564 12.45 8.13 5.93
C ALA A 564 11.03 7.52 5.93
N LEU A 565 10.09 8.14 6.64
CA LEU A 565 8.72 7.67 6.85
C LEU A 565 7.68 8.68 6.36
N PRO A 566 6.55 8.22 5.77
CA PRO A 566 5.54 9.11 5.24
C PRO A 566 4.63 9.65 6.36
N PHE A 567 4.63 10.98 6.52
CA PHE A 567 3.69 11.69 7.39
C PHE A 567 2.74 12.53 6.53
N ALA A 568 1.44 12.41 6.76
CA ALA A 568 0.41 13.15 6.04
C ALA A 568 0.09 14.51 6.70
N MET A 569 0.33 14.63 8.01
CA MET A 569 0.02 15.82 8.80
C MET A 569 0.97 15.95 9.99
N ASP A 570 0.87 17.05 10.74
CA ASP A 570 1.48 17.14 12.06
C ASP A 570 0.76 16.23 13.06
N PRO A 571 1.47 15.66 14.06
CA PRO A 571 0.86 14.86 15.09
C PRO A 571 -0.15 15.68 15.91
N VAL A 572 -1.17 15.00 16.43
CA VAL A 572 -2.27 15.63 17.18
C VAL A 572 -2.46 14.93 18.51
N VAL A 573 -2.75 15.70 19.55
CA VAL A 573 -3.23 15.19 20.84
C VAL A 573 -4.72 15.50 20.92
N TYR A 574 -5.52 14.51 21.31
CA TYR A 574 -6.97 14.64 21.44
C TYR A 574 -7.39 14.70 22.90
N ASP A 575 -8.38 15.54 23.17
CA ASP A 575 -9.26 15.39 24.31
C ASP A 575 -10.45 14.53 23.88
N PHE A 576 -10.91 13.63 24.75
CA PHE A 576 -12.03 12.75 24.44
C PHE A 576 -12.97 12.59 25.63
N LEU A 577 -14.23 12.28 25.34
CA LEU A 577 -15.24 11.89 26.32
C LEU A 577 -15.94 10.61 25.89
N ILE A 578 -16.32 9.75 26.84
CA ILE A 578 -17.14 8.57 26.54
C ILE A 578 -18.55 9.03 26.18
N ASN A 579 -19.04 8.61 25.02
CA ASN A 579 -20.36 8.95 24.52
C ASN A 579 -21.37 7.85 24.90
N ASP A 580 -22.25 8.12 25.86
CA ASP A 580 -23.27 7.18 26.34
C ASP A 580 -24.57 7.18 25.50
N THR A 581 -24.61 7.89 24.37
CA THR A 581 -25.80 7.98 23.50
C THR A 581 -25.68 7.14 22.22
N GLY A 582 -24.47 7.03 21.66
CA GLY A 582 -24.24 6.50 20.32
C GLY A 582 -24.73 7.48 19.26
N THR A 583 -25.13 6.97 18.09
CA THR A 583 -25.72 7.83 17.06
C THR A 583 -27.09 8.37 17.47
N SER A 584 -27.32 9.66 17.26
CA SER A 584 -28.58 10.32 17.61
C SER A 584 -28.92 11.43 16.62
N ALA A 585 -30.21 11.65 16.38
CA ALA A 585 -30.68 12.67 15.47
C ALA A 585 -31.50 13.78 16.16
N GLU A 586 -31.40 14.99 15.64
CA GLU A 586 -32.15 16.17 16.06
C GLU A 586 -32.71 16.93 14.86
N LEU A 587 -33.82 17.64 15.09
CA LEU A 587 -34.48 18.46 14.07
C LEU A 587 -34.07 19.91 14.27
N LEU A 588 -33.37 20.48 13.27
CA LEU A 588 -32.84 21.82 13.34
C LEU A 588 -33.81 22.83 12.73
N GLU A 589 -33.96 23.96 13.42
CA GLU A 589 -34.94 24.99 13.06
C GLU A 589 -34.34 26.09 12.14
N SER A 590 -33.02 26.21 12.00
CA SER A 590 -32.37 27.32 11.26
C SER A 590 -31.30 26.87 10.25
N HIS A 591 -31.05 27.72 9.24
CA HIS A 591 -30.03 27.55 8.20
C HIS A 591 -28.59 27.89 8.62
N SER A 592 -28.33 28.20 9.90
CA SER A 592 -27.00 28.66 10.36
C SER A 592 -25.85 27.69 10.09
N VAL A 593 -26.16 26.40 9.91
CA VAL A 593 -25.19 25.35 9.54
C VAL A 593 -24.67 25.50 8.10
N PHE A 594 -25.42 26.19 7.24
CA PHE A 594 -25.17 26.33 5.79
C PHE A 594 -24.48 27.66 5.42
N SER A 595 -24.38 28.64 6.33
CA SER A 595 -23.71 29.92 6.04
C SER A 595 -22.20 29.76 5.81
N ASP A 596 -21.59 28.69 6.33
CA ASP A 596 -20.19 28.35 6.06
C ASP A 596 -19.97 27.74 4.67
N LEU A 597 -21.06 27.38 3.96
CA LEU A 597 -21.04 26.85 2.59
C LEU A 597 -21.35 27.92 1.53
N ASP A 598 -21.88 29.10 1.91
CA ASP A 598 -22.25 30.20 0.99
C ASP A 598 -21.04 30.88 0.30
N GLY A 599 -19.82 30.35 0.48
CA GLY A 599 -18.60 30.73 -0.23
C GLY A 599 -17.96 29.62 -1.06
N VAL A 600 -18.64 28.49 -1.26
CA VAL A 600 -18.17 27.41 -2.14
C VAL A 600 -18.67 27.71 -3.55
N ASP A 601 -17.79 28.24 -4.40
CA ASP A 601 -18.06 28.41 -5.82
C ASP A 601 -18.64 27.10 -6.39
N GLU A 602 -19.82 27.17 -7.02
CA GLU A 602 -20.20 26.17 -8.00
C GLU A 602 -19.00 25.98 -8.92
N VAL A 603 -18.51 24.76 -9.08
CA VAL A 603 -17.39 24.49 -10.00
C VAL A 603 -17.87 24.82 -11.41
N SER A 604 -17.71 26.08 -11.79
CA SER A 604 -17.83 26.53 -13.16
C SER A 604 -16.60 26.00 -13.87
N VAL A 605 -16.85 25.17 -14.88
CA VAL A 605 -15.85 24.71 -15.83
C VAL A 605 -15.47 25.91 -16.69
N ALA A 606 -14.66 26.82 -16.15
CA ALA A 606 -14.08 27.94 -16.89
C ALA A 606 -12.73 28.29 -16.28
N GLY A 607 -11.66 28.07 -17.07
CA GLY A 607 -10.29 28.32 -16.68
C GLY A 607 -10.05 29.74 -16.19
N GLY A 608 -9.53 29.87 -14.98
CA GLY A 608 -9.13 31.13 -14.37
C GLY A 608 -7.86 30.92 -13.56
N VAL A 609 -6.77 31.53 -14.03
CA VAL A 609 -5.45 31.55 -13.41
C VAL A 609 -5.51 32.33 -12.10
N VAL A 610 -5.15 31.71 -10.98
CA VAL A 610 -4.83 32.40 -9.73
C VAL A 610 -3.38 32.10 -9.37
N ALA A 611 -2.59 33.17 -9.30
CA ALA A 611 -1.19 33.16 -8.91
C ALA A 611 -1.04 32.48 -7.54
N GLY A 612 -0.14 31.49 -7.49
CA GLY A 612 0.14 30.70 -6.30
C GLY A 612 0.56 31.57 -5.12
N ASP A 613 0.07 31.19 -3.95
CA ASP A 613 0.43 31.75 -2.66
C ASP A 613 1.96 31.79 -2.51
N SER A 614 2.44 32.98 -2.16
CA SER A 614 3.84 33.33 -2.07
C SER A 614 4.56 32.48 -1.02
N GLY A 615 5.59 31.77 -1.48
CA GLY A 615 6.36 30.81 -0.69
C GLY A 615 6.95 31.38 0.59
N ALA A 616 7.10 30.49 1.58
CA ALA A 616 7.87 30.74 2.80
C ALA A 616 9.29 31.28 2.44
N PRO A 617 9.90 32.14 3.27
CA PRO A 617 11.19 32.74 2.95
C PRO A 617 12.26 31.66 2.82
N GLY A 618 12.78 31.46 1.60
CA GLY A 618 13.83 30.47 1.29
C GLY A 618 13.46 29.36 0.28
N SER A 619 12.30 29.40 -0.39
CA SER A 619 11.96 28.39 -1.40
C SER A 619 12.81 28.51 -2.68
N VAL A 620 13.58 27.46 -3.01
CA VAL A 620 14.34 27.33 -4.26
C VAL A 620 13.39 27.35 -5.45
N THR A 621 13.70 28.13 -6.49
CA THR A 621 12.86 28.23 -7.68
C THR A 621 13.05 27.02 -8.60
N LEU A 622 12.08 26.73 -9.46
CA LEU A 622 12.21 25.66 -10.47
C LEU A 622 13.43 25.88 -11.37
N GLN A 623 13.68 27.13 -11.76
CA GLN A 623 14.82 27.49 -12.61
C GLN A 623 16.16 27.18 -11.92
N GLN A 624 16.31 27.51 -10.65
CA GLN A 624 17.51 27.19 -9.87
C GLN A 624 17.74 25.67 -9.82
N LEU A 625 16.69 24.87 -9.58
CA LEU A 625 16.82 23.41 -9.56
C LEU A 625 17.21 22.84 -10.93
N LEU A 626 16.71 23.39 -12.03
CA LEU A 626 17.09 22.96 -13.38
C LEU A 626 18.58 23.22 -13.64
N GLU A 627 19.06 24.43 -13.32
CA GLU A 627 20.46 24.84 -13.51
C GLU A 627 21.43 24.00 -12.64
N GLU A 628 21.13 23.84 -11.35
CA GLU A 628 22.00 23.11 -10.40
C GLU A 628 22.13 21.61 -10.70
N ASN A 629 21.11 21.02 -11.34
CA ASN A 629 21.02 19.57 -11.56
C ASN A 629 21.28 19.16 -13.02
N GLY A 630 21.82 20.07 -13.84
CA GLY A 630 22.28 19.76 -15.20
C GLY A 630 21.14 19.52 -16.18
N PHE A 631 20.11 20.38 -16.15
CA PHE A 631 19.06 20.38 -17.16
C PHE A 631 19.61 20.83 -18.53
N ASP A 632 19.29 20.09 -19.58
CA ASP A 632 19.67 20.39 -20.95
C ASP A 632 18.43 20.86 -21.73
N GLU A 633 18.30 22.18 -21.87
CA GLU A 633 17.17 22.84 -22.52
C GLU A 633 17.06 22.46 -24.02
N GLU A 634 18.19 22.32 -24.72
CA GLU A 634 18.21 21.94 -26.14
C GLU A 634 17.73 20.51 -26.33
N SER A 635 18.21 19.58 -25.50
CA SER A 635 17.76 18.19 -25.53
C SER A 635 16.29 18.05 -25.11
N HIS A 636 15.81 18.83 -24.13
CA HIS A 636 14.40 18.85 -23.74
C HIS A 636 13.49 19.39 -24.84
N GLY A 637 13.89 20.48 -25.52
CA GLY A 637 13.15 21.03 -26.65
C GLY A 637 12.99 20.02 -27.79
N ARG A 638 14.07 19.35 -28.20
CA ARG A 638 14.04 18.27 -29.21
C ARG A 638 13.14 17.11 -28.78
N LEU A 639 13.20 16.73 -27.50
CA LEU A 639 12.37 15.66 -26.96
C LEU A 639 10.88 15.98 -27.04
N ARG A 640 10.48 17.24 -26.77
CA ARG A 640 9.09 17.68 -26.91
C ARG A 640 8.61 17.56 -28.35
N GLU A 641 9.42 17.98 -29.32
CA GLU A 641 9.12 17.81 -30.74
C GLU A 641 8.98 16.34 -31.14
N ASP A 642 9.85 15.47 -30.62
CA ASP A 642 9.81 14.02 -30.83
C ASP A 642 8.55 13.38 -30.23
N ILE A 643 8.10 13.86 -29.06
CA ILE A 643 6.87 13.38 -28.41
C ILE A 643 5.64 13.77 -29.22
N ILE A 644 5.55 15.03 -29.64
CA ILE A 644 4.46 15.53 -30.49
C ILE A 644 4.42 14.75 -31.81
N ALA A 645 5.57 14.57 -32.45
CA ALA A 645 5.69 13.82 -33.70
C ALA A 645 5.48 12.30 -33.55
N GLY A 646 5.44 11.78 -32.31
CA GLY A 646 5.28 10.35 -32.02
C GLY A 646 6.53 9.50 -32.23
N ARG A 647 7.70 10.13 -32.41
CA ARG A 647 9.00 9.44 -32.43
C ARG A 647 9.34 8.90 -31.03
N VAL A 648 9.01 9.65 -29.98
CA VAL A 648 9.06 9.19 -28.58
C VAL A 648 7.62 9.11 -28.04
N SER A 649 7.12 7.92 -27.82
CA SER A 649 5.74 7.68 -27.39
C SER A 649 5.66 6.35 -26.65
N LEU A 650 4.57 6.10 -25.92
CA LEU A 650 4.38 4.81 -25.27
C LEU A 650 4.33 3.66 -26.27
N GLN A 651 3.88 3.93 -27.49
CA GLN A 651 3.85 2.96 -28.57
C GLN A 651 5.25 2.74 -29.16
N SER A 652 6.05 3.80 -29.37
CA SER A 652 7.40 3.67 -29.93
C SER A 652 8.43 3.15 -28.94
N ASN A 653 8.11 3.10 -27.64
CA ASN A 653 8.87 2.33 -26.67
C ASN A 653 8.99 0.85 -27.08
N LYS A 654 7.96 0.31 -27.74
CA LYS A 654 7.82 -1.11 -28.05
C LYS A 654 8.71 -1.51 -29.20
N LEU A 655 9.36 -2.67 -29.08
CA LEU A 655 10.03 -3.30 -30.20
C LEU A 655 9.01 -3.61 -31.31
N PRO A 656 9.39 -3.49 -32.59
CA PRO A 656 8.52 -3.82 -33.70
C PRO A 656 7.97 -5.26 -33.59
N ALA A 657 6.72 -5.48 -33.99
CA ALA A 657 6.12 -6.83 -33.98
C ALA A 657 6.87 -7.83 -34.90
N SER A 658 7.68 -7.34 -35.84
CA SER A 658 8.55 -8.17 -36.68
C SER A 658 9.81 -8.65 -35.96
N THR A 659 10.15 -8.08 -34.81
CA THR A 659 11.32 -8.46 -34.01
C THR A 659 11.07 -9.82 -33.38
N LYS A 660 11.97 -10.77 -33.64
CA LYS A 660 11.88 -12.11 -33.07
C LYS A 660 12.48 -12.10 -31.68
N ILE A 661 11.65 -12.31 -30.66
CA ILE A 661 12.07 -12.41 -29.26
C ILE A 661 11.90 -13.87 -28.85
N GLU A 662 13.00 -14.50 -28.44
CA GLU A 662 13.03 -15.90 -28.02
C GLU A 662 13.62 -16.02 -26.63
N ASP A 663 13.16 -17.01 -25.88
CA ASP A 663 13.81 -17.41 -24.64
C ASP A 663 15.24 -17.91 -24.91
N VAL A 664 16.07 -17.86 -23.89
CA VAL A 664 17.49 -18.24 -24.00
C VAL A 664 17.70 -19.71 -23.67
N ALA A 665 18.79 -20.28 -24.20
CA ALA A 665 19.20 -21.62 -23.84
C ALA A 665 19.89 -21.60 -22.47
N HIS A 666 19.89 -22.75 -21.79
CA HIS A 666 20.55 -22.90 -20.50
C HIS A 666 22.06 -22.57 -20.59
N GLU A 667 22.72 -22.93 -21.71
CA GLU A 667 24.12 -22.63 -21.97
C GLU A 667 24.46 -21.14 -22.21
N ASP A 668 23.45 -20.28 -22.42
CA ASP A 668 23.67 -18.84 -22.58
C ASP A 668 23.96 -18.13 -21.24
N VAL A 669 23.72 -18.82 -20.12
CA VAL A 669 23.87 -18.28 -18.76
C VAL A 669 24.90 -19.11 -17.99
N THR A 670 25.77 -18.43 -17.23
CA THR A 670 26.72 -19.11 -16.34
C THR A 670 26.08 -19.33 -14.99
N ASP A 671 25.95 -20.57 -14.56
CA ASP A 671 25.34 -20.91 -13.27
C ASP A 671 26.27 -20.55 -12.10
N CYS A 672 25.79 -19.68 -11.22
CA CYS A 672 26.43 -19.25 -9.97
C CYS A 672 25.53 -19.55 -8.76
N THR A 673 24.57 -20.47 -8.87
CA THR A 673 23.63 -20.82 -7.80
C THR A 673 24.18 -21.83 -6.79
N GLY A 674 25.31 -22.50 -7.07
CA GLY A 674 25.88 -23.58 -6.25
C GLY A 674 26.40 -23.21 -4.85
N GLY A 675 26.09 -22.01 -4.35
CA GLY A 675 26.46 -21.55 -3.02
C GLY A 675 27.97 -21.45 -2.75
N SER A 676 28.32 -20.98 -1.55
CA SER A 676 29.70 -20.97 -1.04
C SER A 676 30.27 -22.37 -0.73
N GLU A 677 29.55 -23.45 -1.07
CA GLU A 677 30.01 -24.83 -0.83
C GLU A 677 31.21 -25.20 -1.71
N SER A 678 31.43 -24.50 -2.82
CA SER A 678 32.73 -24.46 -3.48
C SER A 678 33.57 -23.27 -2.98
N SER A 679 33.88 -23.24 -1.68
CA SER A 679 34.96 -22.38 -1.13
C SER A 679 36.37 -22.76 -1.65
N SER A 680 36.42 -23.49 -2.75
CA SER A 680 37.57 -24.07 -3.41
C SER A 680 37.26 -24.15 -4.91
N GLY A 681 37.99 -23.40 -5.71
CA GLY A 681 37.79 -23.26 -7.15
C GLY A 681 38.66 -22.12 -7.67
N GLU A 682 39.09 -22.21 -8.93
CA GLU A 682 39.96 -21.20 -9.54
C GLU A 682 39.31 -19.81 -9.51
N GLU A 683 38.02 -19.73 -9.82
CA GLU A 683 37.28 -18.48 -9.82
C GLU A 683 37.17 -17.90 -8.40
N TYR A 684 36.85 -18.72 -7.38
CA TYR A 684 36.81 -18.27 -5.98
C TYR A 684 38.16 -17.68 -5.53
N GLU A 685 39.28 -18.30 -5.92
CA GLU A 685 40.63 -17.80 -5.64
C GLU A 685 40.91 -16.47 -6.35
N ILE A 686 40.55 -16.35 -7.64
CA ILE A 686 40.67 -15.11 -8.42
C ILE A 686 39.90 -13.98 -7.75
N GLY A 687 38.64 -14.20 -7.40
CA GLY A 687 37.81 -13.17 -6.78
C GLY A 687 38.29 -12.80 -5.38
N THR A 688 38.71 -13.77 -4.57
CA THR A 688 39.28 -13.51 -3.23
C THR A 688 40.55 -12.67 -3.33
N ALA A 689 41.43 -12.98 -4.29
CA ALA A 689 42.65 -12.22 -4.54
C ALA A 689 42.34 -10.78 -4.99
N ALA A 690 41.37 -10.58 -5.88
CA ALA A 690 40.95 -9.26 -6.34
C ALA A 690 40.37 -8.39 -5.21
N ILE A 691 39.56 -8.98 -4.32
CA ILE A 691 39.02 -8.29 -3.15
C ILE A 691 40.16 -7.90 -2.20
N ALA A 692 41.08 -8.83 -1.89
CA ALA A 692 42.23 -8.57 -1.02
C ALA A 692 43.22 -7.54 -1.61
N ALA A 693 43.28 -7.41 -2.93
CA ALA A 693 44.06 -6.37 -3.60
C ALA A 693 43.36 -4.99 -3.61
N GLY A 694 42.09 -4.92 -3.16
CA GLY A 694 41.30 -3.70 -3.17
C GLY A 694 40.88 -3.26 -4.57
N GLU A 695 40.63 -4.22 -5.46
CA GLU A 695 40.27 -3.98 -6.87
C GLU A 695 38.76 -3.78 -7.10
N VAL A 696 37.95 -3.72 -6.02
CA VAL A 696 36.49 -3.69 -6.08
C VAL A 696 35.92 -2.50 -5.30
N ALA A 697 34.88 -1.87 -5.85
CA ALA A 697 34.04 -0.90 -5.16
C ALA A 697 32.55 -1.19 -5.41
N VAL A 698 31.69 -0.78 -4.49
CA VAL A 698 30.23 -0.96 -4.59
C VAL A 698 29.57 0.36 -4.96
N VAL A 699 28.62 0.31 -5.90
CA VAL A 699 27.78 1.44 -6.32
C VAL A 699 26.31 1.05 -6.17
N THR A 700 25.67 1.56 -5.12
CA THR A 700 24.26 1.31 -4.85
C THR A 700 23.39 2.41 -5.46
N LEU A 701 22.47 2.03 -6.34
CA LEU A 701 21.56 2.91 -7.04
C LEU A 701 20.40 3.36 -6.14
N ALA A 702 20.44 4.62 -5.67
CA ALA A 702 19.49 5.18 -4.71
C ALA A 702 18.92 6.56 -5.12
N ALA A 703 19.05 6.95 -6.40
CA ALA A 703 18.58 8.25 -6.89
C ALA A 703 17.06 8.30 -7.19
N GLY A 704 16.40 7.15 -7.30
CA GLY A 704 15.00 7.04 -7.70
C GLY A 704 13.99 7.54 -6.66
N ALA A 705 12.87 8.08 -7.13
CA ALA A 705 11.77 8.57 -6.29
C ALA A 705 11.00 7.46 -5.54
N ALA A 706 11.18 6.19 -5.95
CA ALA A 706 10.59 5.01 -5.32
C ALA A 706 9.08 5.12 -5.02
N SER A 707 8.29 5.68 -5.94
CA SER A 707 6.88 6.02 -5.71
C SER A 707 6.00 4.86 -5.22
N ARG A 708 6.29 3.61 -5.63
CA ARG A 708 5.59 2.41 -5.13
C ARG A 708 5.84 2.15 -3.64
N TRP A 709 7.01 2.53 -3.14
CA TRP A 709 7.38 2.38 -1.73
C TRP A 709 6.89 3.55 -0.89
N THR A 710 7.06 4.76 -1.41
CA THR A 710 6.82 5.99 -0.67
C THR A 710 5.37 6.47 -0.77
N GLY A 711 4.54 5.87 -1.62
CA GLY A 711 3.18 6.33 -1.91
C GLY A 711 3.14 7.74 -2.52
N GLY A 712 4.26 8.19 -3.09
CA GLY A 712 4.46 9.55 -3.57
C GLY A 712 4.60 10.60 -2.46
N ALA A 713 4.89 10.20 -1.22
CA ALA A 713 5.01 11.11 -0.07
C ALA A 713 6.31 11.94 -0.06
N GLY A 714 7.17 11.81 -1.08
CA GLY A 714 8.44 12.54 -1.17
C GLY A 714 9.52 12.06 -0.18
N THR A 715 9.35 10.87 0.41
CA THR A 715 10.35 10.25 1.28
C THR A 715 11.43 9.51 0.48
N CYS A 716 12.55 9.22 1.12
CA CYS A 716 13.68 8.51 0.54
C CYS A 716 13.63 7.03 0.96
N LYS A 717 13.38 6.13 0.02
CA LYS A 717 13.35 4.68 0.29
C LYS A 717 14.63 4.18 0.98
N ALA A 718 15.79 4.71 0.58
CA ALA A 718 17.08 4.34 1.16
C ALA A 718 17.14 4.53 2.68
N LEU A 719 16.45 5.55 3.21
CA LEU A 719 16.44 5.91 4.63
C LEU A 719 15.36 5.16 5.41
N ASN A 720 14.47 4.43 4.73
CA ASN A 720 13.31 3.83 5.36
C ASN A 720 13.72 2.69 6.31
N PRO A 721 13.33 2.73 7.60
CA PRO A 721 13.59 1.67 8.58
C PRO A 721 12.60 0.51 8.38
N PHE A 722 12.80 -0.25 7.30
CA PHE A 722 11.78 -1.12 6.72
C PHE A 722 11.52 -2.42 7.49
N ALA A 723 12.51 -2.95 8.21
CA ALA A 723 12.35 -4.21 8.94
C ALA A 723 13.23 -4.29 10.18
N ARG A 724 12.77 -5.07 11.17
CA ARG A 724 13.58 -5.45 12.33
C ARG A 724 14.55 -6.57 11.93
N LEU A 725 15.83 -6.25 11.86
CA LEU A 725 16.92 -7.20 11.61
C LEU A 725 17.91 -7.11 12.77
N ASP A 726 18.25 -8.26 13.35
CA ASP A 726 19.08 -8.33 14.57
C ASP A 726 18.51 -7.46 15.71
N GLY A 727 17.23 -7.66 16.01
CA GLY A 727 16.51 -6.98 17.09
C GLY A 727 16.07 -5.53 16.83
N ARG A 728 16.60 -4.86 15.80
CA ARG A 728 16.43 -3.41 15.56
C ARG A 728 15.90 -3.08 14.17
N HIS A 729 15.19 -1.97 14.04
CA HIS A 729 14.78 -1.47 12.73
C HIS A 729 15.99 -0.98 11.94
N ARG A 730 16.28 -1.62 10.80
CA ARG A 730 17.42 -1.28 9.94
C ARG A 730 16.95 -0.58 8.67
N THR A 731 17.75 0.35 8.17
CA THR A 731 17.49 1.03 6.90
C THR A 731 18.08 0.27 5.71
N PHE A 732 17.65 0.58 4.48
CA PHE A 732 18.28 0.01 3.29
C PHE A 732 19.76 0.38 3.18
N LEU A 733 20.13 1.63 3.50
CA LEU A 733 21.53 2.06 3.51
C LEU A 733 22.38 1.22 4.46
N GLU A 734 21.90 1.05 5.69
CA GLU A 734 22.61 0.33 6.73
C GLU A 734 22.87 -1.13 6.34
N VAL A 735 21.89 -1.80 5.72
CA VAL A 735 22.05 -3.17 5.21
C VAL A 735 23.21 -3.25 4.21
N HIS A 736 23.28 -2.32 3.24
CA HIS A 736 24.32 -2.34 2.21
C HIS A 736 25.72 -2.06 2.77
N LEU A 737 25.80 -1.14 3.75
CA LEU A 737 27.04 -0.89 4.48
C LEU A 737 27.45 -2.09 5.33
N ALA A 738 26.50 -2.76 6.00
CA ALA A 738 26.78 -3.93 6.83
C ALA A 738 27.33 -5.11 6.02
N LYS A 739 26.84 -5.33 4.79
CA LYS A 739 27.40 -6.34 3.87
C LYS A 739 28.80 -5.98 3.42
N SER A 740 29.01 -4.72 3.05
CA SER A 740 30.32 -4.23 2.60
C SER A 740 31.36 -4.31 3.72
N ARG A 741 30.96 -4.00 4.97
CA ARG A 741 31.77 -4.18 6.17
C ARG A 741 32.17 -5.63 6.34
N LYS A 742 31.22 -6.57 6.28
CA LYS A 742 31.51 -8.00 6.43
C LYS A 742 32.54 -8.50 5.42
N THR A 743 32.39 -8.13 4.15
CA THR A 743 33.38 -8.49 3.11
C THR A 743 34.73 -7.83 3.38
N GLY A 744 34.75 -6.57 3.82
CA GLY A 744 35.97 -5.85 4.17
C GLY A 744 36.72 -6.49 5.35
N SER A 745 36.00 -6.76 6.45
CA SER A 745 36.52 -7.45 7.64
C SER A 745 37.12 -8.82 7.30
N ARG A 746 36.45 -9.62 6.44
CA ARG A 746 36.93 -10.95 6.02
C ARG A 746 38.17 -10.90 5.13
N SER A 747 38.29 -9.88 4.29
CA SER A 747 39.41 -9.73 3.34
C SER A 747 40.57 -8.88 3.89
N GLY A 748 40.38 -8.20 5.01
CA GLY A 748 41.35 -7.27 5.59
C GLY A 748 41.46 -5.93 4.84
N VAL A 749 40.54 -5.65 3.90
CA VAL A 749 40.56 -4.44 3.07
C VAL A 749 39.15 -3.84 3.01
N GLY A 750 38.99 -2.63 3.55
CA GLY A 750 37.71 -1.92 3.52
C GLY A 750 37.22 -1.66 2.09
N ILE A 751 35.94 -1.96 1.84
CA ILE A 751 35.30 -1.83 0.52
C ILE A 751 34.78 -0.39 0.34
N PRO A 752 35.25 0.39 -0.65
CA PRO A 752 34.64 1.67 -0.95
C PRO A 752 33.17 1.50 -1.36
N HIS A 753 32.28 2.29 -0.77
CA HIS A 753 30.84 2.24 -1.05
C HIS A 753 30.35 3.60 -1.55
N VAL A 754 29.65 3.60 -2.68
CA VAL A 754 29.05 4.78 -3.29
C VAL A 754 27.53 4.62 -3.29
N PHE A 755 26.80 5.60 -2.75
CA PHE A 755 25.35 5.72 -2.99
C PHE A 755 25.09 6.82 -4.00
N THR A 756 24.44 6.49 -5.11
CA THR A 756 23.98 7.49 -6.08
C THR A 756 22.70 8.14 -5.55
N THR A 757 22.57 9.45 -5.76
CA THR A 757 21.47 10.26 -5.24
C THR A 757 20.96 11.21 -6.32
N SER A 758 19.77 11.78 -6.16
CA SER A 758 19.22 12.81 -7.05
C SER A 758 18.94 14.11 -6.30
N TYR A 759 18.47 15.13 -7.01
CA TYR A 759 17.94 16.36 -6.41
C TYR A 759 16.86 16.10 -5.33
N LEU A 760 16.16 14.95 -5.41
CA LEU A 760 15.15 14.54 -4.41
C LEU A 760 15.78 13.94 -3.16
N THR A 761 16.86 13.15 -3.31
CA THR A 761 17.35 12.27 -2.24
C THR A 761 18.66 12.74 -1.62
N HIS A 762 19.45 13.57 -2.30
CA HIS A 762 20.80 13.94 -1.88
C HIS A 762 20.84 14.64 -0.53
N GLY A 763 20.17 15.79 -0.39
CA GLY A 763 20.22 16.58 0.85
C GLY A 763 19.62 15.88 2.07
N SER A 764 18.62 15.01 1.86
CA SER A 764 18.05 14.18 2.94
C SER A 764 18.99 13.03 3.31
N THR A 765 19.65 12.41 2.34
CA THR A 765 20.58 11.31 2.57
C THR A 765 21.85 11.78 3.27
N SER A 766 22.43 12.91 2.86
CA SER A 766 23.65 13.47 3.50
C SER A 766 23.40 13.76 4.99
N ARG A 767 22.37 14.55 5.30
CA ARG A 767 22.04 14.91 6.68
C ARG A 767 21.74 13.69 7.53
N PHE A 768 20.96 12.74 7.01
CA PHE A 768 20.64 11.53 7.74
C PHE A 768 21.88 10.67 8.03
N LEU A 769 22.80 10.54 7.06
CA LEU A 769 24.07 9.83 7.26
C LEU A 769 24.96 10.53 8.30
N GLU A 770 25.02 11.86 8.31
CA GLU A 770 25.73 12.63 9.35
C GLU A 770 25.12 12.39 10.75
N GLU A 771 23.79 12.44 10.87
CA GLU A 771 23.06 12.20 12.12
C GLU A 771 23.34 10.80 12.71
N VAL A 772 23.41 9.77 11.87
CA VAL A 772 23.71 8.39 12.29
C VAL A 772 25.21 8.06 12.26
N SER A 773 26.09 9.07 12.21
CA SER A 773 27.56 8.92 12.21
C SER A 773 28.06 7.95 11.12
N HIS A 774 27.47 8.02 9.93
CA HIS A 774 27.72 7.14 8.79
C HIS A 774 27.62 5.64 9.15
N TYR A 775 26.79 5.28 10.12
CA TYR A 775 26.67 3.93 10.68
C TYR A 775 27.99 3.32 11.15
N ASN A 776 28.96 4.17 11.54
CA ASN A 776 30.32 3.78 11.88
C ASN A 776 30.95 2.89 10.79
N TYR A 777 30.76 3.27 9.52
CA TYR A 777 31.41 2.62 8.40
C TYR A 777 32.89 3.04 8.33
N ASP A 778 33.79 2.05 8.33
CA ASP A 778 35.23 2.19 8.51
C ASP A 778 36.01 2.25 7.18
N ALA A 779 35.32 2.18 6.05
CA ALA A 779 35.87 2.30 4.71
C ALA A 779 35.34 3.56 3.99
N PRO A 780 35.93 3.96 2.85
CA PRO A 780 35.49 5.13 2.11
C PRO A 780 34.01 5.06 1.72
N LEU A 781 33.25 6.10 2.10
CA LEU A 781 31.82 6.24 1.80
C LEU A 781 31.59 7.53 1.01
N PHE A 782 30.99 7.41 -0.17
CA PHE A 782 30.73 8.54 -1.05
C PHE A 782 29.24 8.66 -1.40
N LEU A 783 28.76 9.90 -1.52
CA LEU A 783 27.49 10.20 -2.17
C LEU A 783 27.77 10.77 -3.56
N SER A 784 27.14 10.19 -4.58
CA SER A 784 27.24 10.62 -5.98
C SER A 784 25.96 11.38 -6.37
N PRO A 785 25.94 12.73 -6.31
CA PRO A 785 24.77 13.51 -6.68
C PRO A 785 24.50 13.47 -8.19
N GLY A 786 23.23 13.36 -8.58
CA GLY A 786 22.82 13.42 -9.98
C GLY A 786 23.15 14.76 -10.64
N ARG A 787 23.65 14.71 -11.87
CA ARG A 787 23.95 15.88 -12.73
C ARG A 787 23.18 15.83 -14.05
N THR A 788 22.05 15.13 -14.04
CA THR A 788 21.14 15.05 -15.18
C THR A 788 19.71 14.98 -14.65
N VAL A 789 18.87 15.93 -15.04
CA VAL A 789 17.47 16.04 -14.62
C VAL A 789 16.58 16.32 -15.83
N GLY A 790 15.33 15.85 -15.77
CA GLY A 790 14.30 16.15 -16.76
C GLY A 790 13.19 17.01 -16.18
N LEU A 791 12.51 17.76 -17.05
CA LEU A 791 11.30 18.50 -16.73
C LEU A 791 10.09 17.68 -17.21
N ARG A 792 9.12 17.46 -16.33
CA ARG A 792 7.90 16.71 -16.67
C ARG A 792 7.06 17.50 -17.67
N MET A 793 6.29 16.78 -18.46
CA MET A 793 5.43 17.35 -19.49
C MET A 793 3.97 16.94 -19.29
N ILE A 794 3.06 17.75 -19.83
CA ILE A 794 1.67 17.35 -20.04
C ILE A 794 1.65 16.19 -21.05
N PRO A 795 1.01 15.07 -20.74
CA PRO A 795 1.00 13.91 -21.63
C PRO A 795 0.15 14.17 -22.88
N THR A 796 0.48 13.51 -23.99
CA THR A 796 -0.36 13.57 -25.20
C THR A 796 -1.64 12.74 -25.00
N ALA A 797 -2.74 13.15 -25.62
CA ALA A 797 -3.99 12.40 -25.68
C ALA A 797 -3.80 11.03 -26.32
N ARG A 798 -2.89 10.91 -27.30
CA ARG A 798 -2.47 9.63 -27.90
C ARG A 798 -1.90 8.70 -26.84
N ASP A 799 -0.93 9.19 -26.06
CA ASP A 799 -0.23 8.38 -25.07
C ASP A 799 -1.12 8.06 -23.87
N LEU A 800 -1.99 8.96 -23.42
CA LEU A 800 -2.99 8.66 -22.38
C LEU A 800 -3.92 7.52 -22.81
N LYS A 801 -4.50 7.62 -24.02
CA LYS A 801 -5.37 6.56 -24.57
C LYS A 801 -4.62 5.24 -24.71
N TYR A 802 -3.37 5.28 -25.18
CA TYR A 802 -2.54 4.07 -25.28
C TYR A 802 -2.25 3.48 -23.90
N CYS A 803 -1.88 4.30 -22.91
CA CYS A 803 -1.63 3.88 -21.54
C CYS A 803 -2.84 3.14 -20.97
N TRP A 804 -4.03 3.74 -21.06
CA TRP A 804 -5.24 3.16 -20.48
C TRP A 804 -5.75 1.93 -21.22
N ARG A 805 -5.52 1.83 -22.54
CA ARG A 805 -5.89 0.65 -23.33
C ARG A 805 -4.95 -0.54 -23.10
N ASN A 806 -3.65 -0.28 -22.91
CA ASN A 806 -2.62 -1.32 -22.82
C ASN A 806 -2.10 -1.55 -21.39
N ARG A 807 -2.65 -0.85 -20.38
CA ARG A 807 -2.38 -1.19 -18.98
C ARG A 807 -2.92 -2.59 -18.72
N SER A 808 -2.03 -3.52 -18.37
CA SER A 808 -2.36 -4.83 -17.81
C SER A 808 -2.85 -4.67 -16.36
N GLU A 809 -3.83 -3.80 -16.15
CA GLU A 809 -4.56 -3.72 -14.90
C GLU A 809 -5.59 -4.83 -14.90
N GLN A 810 -5.72 -5.51 -13.76
CA GLN A 810 -6.84 -6.40 -13.54
C GLN A 810 -8.13 -5.63 -13.78
N ASP A 811 -9.10 -6.26 -14.43
CA ASP A 811 -10.44 -5.72 -14.52
C ASP A 811 -10.93 -5.48 -13.09
N LEU A 812 -11.52 -4.32 -12.87
CA LEU A 812 -12.17 -4.00 -11.61
C LEU A 812 -13.58 -4.59 -11.65
N ASP A 813 -14.27 -4.60 -10.50
CA ASP A 813 -15.70 -4.89 -10.58
C ASP A 813 -16.41 -3.85 -11.48
N PRO A 814 -17.59 -4.16 -12.05
CA PRO A 814 -18.24 -3.31 -13.04
C PRO A 814 -18.47 -1.85 -12.58
N GLN A 815 -18.66 -1.64 -11.29
CA GLN A 815 -18.87 -0.30 -10.73
C GLN A 815 -17.55 0.45 -10.69
N GLN A 816 -16.52 -0.14 -10.08
CA GLN A 816 -15.15 0.38 -10.06
C GLN A 816 -14.58 0.64 -11.47
N GLN A 817 -14.99 -0.16 -12.46
CA GLN A 817 -14.61 0.06 -13.85
C GLN A 817 -15.19 1.36 -14.42
N LYS A 818 -16.50 1.61 -14.22
CA LYS A 818 -17.15 2.85 -14.65
C LYS A 818 -16.46 4.07 -14.03
N LEU A 819 -16.10 3.96 -12.75
CA LEU A 819 -15.36 4.99 -12.01
C LEU A 819 -14.08 5.38 -12.74
N ARG A 820 -13.29 4.36 -13.05
CA ARG A 820 -12.00 4.51 -13.72
C ARG A 820 -12.17 5.19 -15.08
N ASP A 821 -13.18 4.81 -15.85
CA ASP A 821 -13.39 5.34 -17.20
C ASP A 821 -13.88 6.80 -17.21
N SER A 822 -14.71 7.20 -16.23
CA SER A 822 -15.14 8.58 -16.02
C SER A 822 -13.96 9.50 -15.66
N SER A 823 -13.15 9.08 -14.68
CA SER A 823 -11.93 9.80 -14.26
C SER A 823 -10.94 9.97 -15.42
N ARG A 824 -10.70 8.91 -16.20
CA ARG A 824 -9.83 8.94 -17.39
C ARG A 824 -10.32 9.96 -18.43
N SER A 825 -11.63 10.08 -18.63
CA SER A 825 -12.19 11.04 -19.59
C SER A 825 -11.93 12.49 -19.17
N GLY A 826 -12.08 12.81 -17.88
CA GLY A 826 -11.74 14.14 -17.34
C GLY A 826 -10.25 14.49 -17.47
N LEU A 827 -9.36 13.52 -17.16
CA LEU A 827 -7.92 13.70 -17.31
C LEU A 827 -7.48 13.88 -18.77
N LEU A 828 -8.18 13.24 -19.71
CA LEU A 828 -7.93 13.43 -21.14
C LEU A 828 -8.26 14.86 -21.59
N GLN A 829 -9.40 15.40 -21.14
CA GLN A 829 -9.79 16.77 -21.48
C GLN A 829 -8.82 17.79 -20.88
N TRP A 830 -8.41 17.60 -19.62
CA TRP A 830 -7.39 18.42 -18.97
C TRP A 830 -6.09 18.48 -19.80
N ALA A 831 -5.59 17.34 -20.28
CA ALA A 831 -4.35 17.32 -21.07
C ALA A 831 -4.48 18.07 -22.40
N LEU A 832 -5.66 18.02 -23.04
CA LEU A 832 -5.95 18.78 -24.25
C LEU A 832 -6.00 20.30 -23.99
N ASP A 833 -6.66 20.70 -22.89
CA ASP A 833 -6.84 22.11 -22.53
C ASP A 833 -5.52 22.78 -22.12
N GLN A 834 -4.62 22.04 -21.44
CA GLN A 834 -3.29 22.53 -21.06
C GLN A 834 -2.28 22.56 -22.22
N GLY A 835 -2.52 21.77 -23.27
CA GLY A 835 -1.63 21.61 -24.41
C GLY A 835 -0.68 20.42 -24.28
N GLU A 836 -0.69 19.55 -25.29
CA GLU A 836 0.10 18.32 -25.32
C GLU A 836 1.61 18.59 -25.33
N ALA A 837 2.37 17.83 -24.54
CA ALA A 837 3.82 17.94 -24.39
C ALA A 837 4.32 19.33 -23.96
N GLN A 838 3.46 20.18 -23.38
CA GLN A 838 3.89 21.40 -22.71
C GLN A 838 4.57 21.10 -21.38
N ASP A 839 5.38 22.03 -20.89
CA ASP A 839 6.09 21.86 -19.63
C ASP A 839 5.13 21.89 -18.44
N TYR A 840 5.18 20.87 -17.59
CA TYR A 840 4.38 20.80 -16.38
C TYR A 840 5.04 21.64 -15.28
N THR A 841 4.61 22.90 -15.18
CA THR A 841 5.19 23.89 -14.24
C THR A 841 4.24 24.30 -13.11
N GLU A 842 2.96 23.95 -13.20
CA GLU A 842 1.92 24.32 -12.23
C GLU A 842 1.88 23.41 -10.97
N ASN A 843 3.04 23.19 -10.32
CA ASN A 843 3.14 22.44 -9.08
C ASN A 843 4.34 22.91 -8.24
N LEU A 844 4.60 22.28 -7.10
CA LEU A 844 5.84 22.49 -6.34
C LEU A 844 7.04 22.20 -7.25
N PRO A 845 8.13 23.01 -7.23
CA PRO A 845 9.26 22.85 -8.14
C PRO A 845 9.82 21.43 -8.23
N VAL A 846 9.98 20.75 -7.09
CA VAL A 846 10.46 19.35 -7.03
C VAL A 846 9.49 18.33 -7.65
N GLN A 847 8.19 18.64 -7.70
CA GLN A 847 7.16 17.82 -8.36
C GLN A 847 7.06 18.11 -9.87
N CYS A 848 7.75 19.12 -10.38
CA CYS A 848 7.84 19.40 -11.82
C CYS A 848 9.00 18.62 -12.48
N LEU A 849 9.99 18.18 -11.70
CA LEU A 849 11.20 17.52 -12.20
C LEU A 849 11.07 15.99 -12.15
N HIS A 850 11.94 15.28 -12.88
CA HIS A 850 12.10 13.83 -12.74
C HIS A 850 13.56 13.39 -12.97
N PRO A 851 14.02 12.30 -12.32
CA PRO A 851 15.25 11.62 -12.73
C PRO A 851 15.13 11.06 -14.15
N MET A 852 16.23 11.05 -14.91
CA MET A 852 16.27 10.62 -16.32
C MET A 852 16.44 9.10 -16.50
N GLY A 853 16.21 8.31 -15.45
CA GLY A 853 16.40 6.86 -15.42
C GLY A 853 17.78 6.43 -14.92
N HIS A 854 17.86 5.17 -14.46
CA HIS A 854 19.02 4.63 -13.75
C HIS A 854 20.27 4.47 -14.64
N PHE A 855 20.13 4.58 -15.98
CA PHE A 855 21.29 4.68 -16.88
C PHE A 855 22.23 5.80 -16.44
N TYR A 856 21.70 6.98 -16.06
CA TYR A 856 22.53 8.15 -15.74
C TYR A 856 23.22 8.07 -14.38
N GLU A 857 22.83 7.15 -13.50
CA GLU A 857 23.41 7.06 -12.15
C GLU A 857 24.90 6.69 -12.19
N VAL A 858 25.33 5.82 -13.10
CA VAL A 858 26.75 5.46 -13.27
C VAL A 858 27.57 6.56 -14.00
N PRO A 859 27.13 7.08 -15.17
CA PRO A 859 27.74 8.25 -15.81
C PRO A 859 27.87 9.47 -14.88
N ASN A 860 26.92 9.69 -13.98
CA ASN A 860 27.00 10.80 -13.03
C ASN A 860 28.23 10.74 -12.14
N LEU A 861 28.79 9.55 -11.84
CA LEU A 861 30.06 9.45 -11.09
C LEU A 861 31.21 10.16 -11.83
N LEU A 862 31.18 10.19 -13.17
CA LEU A 862 32.13 10.98 -13.97
C LEU A 862 31.81 12.47 -13.86
N LEU A 863 30.55 12.83 -14.12
CA LEU A 863 30.10 14.23 -14.24
C LEU A 863 30.20 15.00 -12.92
N ASN A 864 30.09 14.32 -11.78
CA ASN A 864 30.20 14.93 -10.45
C ASN A 864 31.57 14.72 -9.78
N GLY A 865 32.51 14.02 -10.44
CA GLY A 865 33.85 13.76 -9.94
C GLY A 865 33.97 12.63 -8.90
N THR A 866 32.90 11.91 -8.57
CA THR A 866 32.95 10.78 -7.62
C THR A 866 33.88 9.66 -8.10
N LEU A 867 33.86 9.32 -9.40
CA LEU A 867 34.77 8.31 -9.94
C LEU A 867 36.23 8.74 -9.84
N ARG A 868 36.50 10.03 -10.01
CA ARG A 868 37.84 10.60 -9.84
C ARG A 868 38.31 10.43 -8.40
N LEU A 869 37.47 10.77 -7.41
CA LEU A 869 37.79 10.57 -5.99
C LEU A 869 38.05 9.08 -5.69
N LEU A 870 37.21 8.21 -6.25
CA LEU A 870 37.34 6.77 -6.07
C LEU A 870 38.64 6.22 -6.68
N LEU A 871 39.06 6.69 -7.85
CA LEU A 871 40.33 6.32 -8.49
C LEU A 871 41.55 6.91 -7.78
N GLN A 872 41.41 8.07 -7.13
CA GLN A 872 42.47 8.63 -6.29
C GLN A 872 42.67 7.80 -5.02
N GLU A 873 41.57 7.33 -4.42
CA GLU A 873 41.57 6.45 -3.25
C GLU A 873 42.06 5.03 -3.60
N ARG A 874 41.63 4.49 -4.75
CA ARG A 874 41.96 3.15 -5.23
C ARG A 874 42.48 3.20 -6.69
N PRO A 875 43.75 3.54 -6.92
CA PRO A 875 44.33 3.53 -8.26
C PRO A 875 44.28 2.15 -8.94
N GLN A 876 44.29 1.08 -8.14
CA GLN A 876 44.19 -0.30 -8.58
C GLN A 876 42.76 -0.81 -8.81
N LEU A 877 41.73 0.02 -8.58
CA LEU A 877 40.33 -0.37 -8.79
C LEU A 877 40.14 -0.92 -10.21
N LYS A 878 39.43 -2.06 -10.34
CA LYS A 878 39.11 -2.68 -11.63
C LYS A 878 37.62 -2.90 -11.82
N THR A 879 36.90 -3.27 -10.77
CA THR A 879 35.52 -3.72 -10.89
C THR A 879 34.58 -2.88 -10.02
N LEU A 880 33.46 -2.46 -10.59
CA LEU A 880 32.35 -1.88 -9.85
C LEU A 880 31.23 -2.93 -9.73
N LEU A 881 30.76 -3.20 -8.51
CA LEU A 881 29.49 -3.88 -8.29
C LEU A 881 28.38 -2.83 -8.26
N VAL A 882 27.56 -2.78 -9.31
CA VAL A 882 26.45 -1.84 -9.45
C VAL A 882 25.13 -2.57 -9.16
N HIS A 883 24.35 -2.11 -8.20
CA HIS A 883 23.04 -2.74 -7.90
C HIS A 883 22.00 -1.75 -7.37
N ASN A 884 20.72 -2.08 -7.47
CA ASN A 884 19.65 -1.27 -6.87
C ASN A 884 19.71 -1.28 -5.34
N VAL A 885 19.32 -0.17 -4.72
CA VAL A 885 19.15 -0.06 -3.26
C VAL A 885 18.15 -1.08 -2.69
N ASP A 886 17.22 -1.58 -3.51
CA ASP A 886 16.22 -2.56 -3.09
C ASP A 886 16.55 -4.02 -3.45
N THR A 887 17.72 -4.28 -4.05
CA THR A 887 18.27 -5.64 -4.20
C THR A 887 19.09 -5.98 -2.95
N LEU A 888 18.40 -6.32 -1.86
CA LEU A 888 19.02 -6.46 -0.54
C LEU A 888 20.03 -7.61 -0.44
N GLY A 889 19.93 -8.65 -1.27
CA GLY A 889 20.90 -9.76 -1.28
C GLY A 889 22.20 -9.50 -2.05
N ALA A 890 22.25 -8.44 -2.88
CA ALA A 890 23.44 -8.13 -3.68
C ALA A 890 24.64 -7.79 -2.79
N SER A 891 25.74 -8.52 -2.93
CA SER A 891 26.95 -8.34 -2.12
C SER A 891 28.19 -8.69 -2.93
N VAL A 892 29.36 -8.22 -2.49
CA VAL A 892 30.63 -8.60 -3.12
C VAL A 892 30.93 -10.07 -2.77
N ASP A 893 30.61 -10.94 -3.70
CA ASP A 893 30.81 -12.39 -3.62
C ASP A 893 32.08 -12.80 -4.40
N PRO A 894 33.06 -13.49 -3.77
CA PRO A 894 34.30 -13.87 -4.43
C PRO A 894 34.10 -14.80 -5.63
N MET A 895 33.14 -15.71 -5.56
CA MET A 895 32.87 -16.67 -6.63
C MET A 895 32.33 -15.92 -7.85
N ILE A 896 31.31 -15.10 -7.68
CA ILE A 896 30.70 -14.35 -8.80
C ILE A 896 31.69 -13.35 -9.41
N LEU A 897 32.45 -12.63 -8.57
CA LEU A 897 33.51 -11.74 -9.03
C LEU A 897 34.58 -12.50 -9.84
N GLY A 898 35.04 -13.64 -9.33
CA GLY A 898 36.01 -14.49 -9.99
C GLY A 898 35.55 -14.96 -11.36
N THR A 899 34.29 -15.41 -11.45
CA THR A 899 33.65 -15.79 -12.72
C THR A 899 33.63 -14.62 -13.71
N HIS A 900 33.27 -13.43 -13.24
CA HIS A 900 33.27 -12.22 -14.07
C HIS A 900 34.68 -11.90 -14.59
N LEU A 901 35.69 -11.88 -13.70
CA LEU A 901 37.08 -11.60 -14.06
C LEU A 901 37.65 -12.63 -15.04
N LYS A 902 37.42 -13.93 -14.80
CA LYS A 902 37.86 -15.02 -15.67
C LYS A 902 37.22 -14.94 -17.06
N SER A 903 35.99 -14.45 -17.14
CA SER A 903 35.28 -14.30 -18.43
C SER A 903 35.88 -13.22 -19.34
N GLY A 904 36.63 -12.25 -18.78
CA GLY A 904 37.18 -11.11 -19.51
C GLY A 904 36.14 -10.16 -20.13
N ARG A 905 34.87 -10.27 -19.72
CA ARG A 905 33.75 -9.48 -20.27
C ARG A 905 33.69 -8.10 -19.60
N GLY A 906 33.25 -7.09 -20.35
CA GLY A 906 33.10 -5.72 -19.83
C GLY A 906 31.94 -5.56 -18.85
N LEU A 907 30.88 -6.35 -19.01
CA LEU A 907 29.70 -6.31 -18.15
C LEU A 907 29.21 -7.73 -17.83
N GLY A 908 29.19 -8.11 -16.55
CA GLY A 908 28.47 -9.28 -16.07
C GLY A 908 27.15 -8.86 -15.44
N ILE A 909 26.03 -9.49 -15.79
CA ILE A 909 24.70 -9.17 -15.27
C ILE A 909 24.14 -10.38 -14.55
N GLU A 910 23.70 -10.18 -13.32
CA GLU A 910 23.04 -11.24 -12.57
C GLU A 910 21.56 -11.36 -12.96
N VAL A 911 21.11 -12.58 -13.22
CA VAL A 911 19.72 -12.92 -13.52
C VAL A 911 19.22 -13.97 -12.54
N ILE A 912 17.91 -13.99 -12.32
CA ILE A 912 17.23 -15.00 -11.48
C ILE A 912 16.13 -15.70 -12.28
N SER A 913 15.77 -16.91 -11.89
CA SER A 913 14.62 -17.61 -12.47
C SER A 913 13.34 -16.81 -12.23
N ARG A 914 12.57 -16.59 -13.31
CA ARG A 914 11.39 -15.74 -13.31
C ARG A 914 10.24 -16.38 -12.49
N GLN A 915 9.55 -15.54 -11.74
CA GLN A 915 8.25 -15.81 -11.11
C GLN A 915 7.20 -14.78 -11.57
N LEU A 916 5.92 -15.06 -11.33
CA LEU A 916 4.80 -14.22 -11.77
C LEU A 916 4.90 -12.77 -11.26
N ALA A 917 5.39 -12.58 -10.03
CA ALA A 917 5.53 -11.26 -9.43
C ALA A 917 6.66 -10.42 -10.07
N ASP A 918 7.59 -11.05 -10.80
CA ASP A 918 8.74 -10.40 -11.41
C ASP A 918 8.31 -9.67 -12.69
N ARG A 919 7.82 -8.45 -12.52
CA ARG A 919 7.42 -7.54 -13.61
C ARG A 919 8.63 -6.78 -14.14
N GLY A 920 8.81 -6.77 -15.46
CA GLY A 920 9.89 -6.02 -16.12
C GLY A 920 10.83 -6.90 -16.93
N GLY A 921 11.98 -6.31 -17.27
CA GLY A 921 12.85 -6.84 -18.30
C GLY A 921 13.40 -8.24 -18.02
N GLY A 922 13.55 -9.02 -19.08
CA GLY A 922 14.06 -10.39 -19.05
C GLY A 922 15.23 -10.57 -20.00
N LEU A 923 15.98 -11.66 -19.79
CA LEU A 923 17.01 -12.08 -20.72
C LEU A 923 16.36 -12.78 -21.91
N ALA A 924 16.68 -12.33 -23.12
CA ALA A 924 16.12 -12.88 -24.35
C ALA A 924 17.16 -12.93 -25.47
N ARG A 925 16.84 -13.71 -26.50
CA ARG A 925 17.48 -13.64 -27.80
C ARG A 925 16.61 -12.80 -28.74
N VAL A 926 17.09 -11.62 -29.09
CA VAL A 926 16.40 -10.67 -29.97
C VAL A 926 17.08 -10.69 -31.33
N ASP A 927 16.38 -11.16 -32.37
CA ASP A 927 16.92 -11.33 -33.71
C ASP A 927 18.28 -12.07 -33.71
N GLY A 928 18.38 -13.12 -32.89
CA GLY A 928 19.57 -13.95 -32.73
C GLY A 928 20.58 -13.45 -31.69
N LYS A 929 20.47 -12.21 -31.20
CA LYS A 929 21.43 -11.60 -30.26
C LYS A 929 20.96 -11.69 -28.81
N LEU A 930 21.86 -12.13 -27.93
CA LEU A 930 21.62 -12.25 -26.50
C LEU A 930 21.66 -10.86 -25.82
N ARG A 931 20.54 -10.42 -25.25
CA ARG A 931 20.42 -9.12 -24.58
C ARG A 931 19.32 -9.11 -23.53
N LEU A 932 19.35 -8.13 -22.64
CA LEU A 932 18.17 -7.80 -21.87
C LEU A 932 17.15 -7.08 -22.76
N VAL A 933 15.88 -7.34 -22.48
CA VAL A 933 14.76 -6.60 -23.07
C VAL A 933 13.96 -6.04 -21.93
N GLU A 934 13.91 -4.70 -21.84
CA GLU A 934 13.15 -4.00 -20.82
C GLU A 934 11.64 -4.24 -20.99
N GLY A 935 10.90 -4.32 -19.89
CA GLY A 935 9.44 -4.55 -19.95
C GLY A 935 8.70 -3.44 -20.72
N LEU A 936 9.23 -2.21 -20.70
CA LEU A 936 8.71 -1.09 -21.50
C LEU A 936 8.86 -1.35 -23.00
N ALA A 937 9.88 -2.11 -23.41
CA ALA A 937 10.18 -2.46 -24.79
C ALA A 937 9.46 -3.71 -25.31
N MET A 938 8.90 -4.55 -24.44
CA MET A 938 8.18 -5.77 -24.84
C MET A 938 6.97 -5.43 -25.72
N PRO A 939 6.82 -6.04 -26.92
CA PRO A 939 5.71 -5.77 -27.84
C PRO A 939 4.34 -5.96 -27.19
N GLU A 940 4.16 -7.06 -26.47
CA GLU A 940 2.98 -7.36 -25.66
C GLU A 940 3.39 -7.55 -24.20
N SER A 941 2.50 -7.17 -23.29
CA SER A 941 2.79 -7.28 -21.85
C SER A 941 2.94 -8.72 -21.36
N CYS A 942 2.35 -9.70 -22.05
CA CYS A 942 2.45 -11.11 -21.69
C CYS A 942 3.74 -11.77 -22.18
N SER A 943 4.44 -11.21 -23.18
CA SER A 943 5.66 -11.79 -23.75
C SER A 943 6.79 -11.92 -22.74
N GLU A 944 6.81 -11.09 -21.68
CA GLU A 944 7.82 -11.19 -20.63
C GLU A 944 7.75 -12.52 -19.87
N TYR A 945 6.58 -13.15 -19.81
CA TYR A 945 6.35 -14.42 -19.11
C TYR A 945 6.79 -15.67 -19.91
N GLU A 946 7.13 -15.47 -21.18
CA GLU A 946 7.73 -16.52 -22.02
C GLU A 946 9.25 -16.63 -21.82
N LEU A 947 9.85 -15.72 -21.05
CA LEU A 947 11.28 -15.68 -20.77
C LEU A 947 11.59 -16.32 -19.41
N SER A 948 12.56 -17.24 -19.40
CA SER A 948 12.91 -18.02 -18.20
C SER A 948 13.59 -17.18 -17.10
N TYR A 949 14.23 -16.06 -17.47
CA TYR A 949 15.07 -15.28 -16.56
C TYR A 949 14.64 -13.81 -16.44
N TYR A 950 14.72 -13.31 -15.20
CA TYR A 950 14.45 -11.93 -14.82
C TYR A 950 15.74 -11.19 -14.48
N ASN A 951 15.82 -9.91 -14.87
CA ASN A 951 16.96 -9.06 -14.58
C ASN A 951 16.97 -8.61 -13.10
N SER A 952 17.99 -9.03 -12.33
CA SER A 952 18.14 -8.63 -10.93
C SER A 952 18.57 -7.17 -10.73
N MET A 953 18.97 -6.48 -11.81
CA MET A 953 19.58 -5.16 -11.79
C MET A 953 20.85 -5.10 -10.91
N THR A 954 21.59 -6.21 -10.86
CA THR A 954 22.94 -6.30 -10.30
C THR A 954 23.93 -6.57 -11.42
N SER A 955 24.98 -5.77 -11.50
CA SER A 955 25.98 -5.84 -12.57
C SER A 955 27.41 -5.71 -12.02
N TRP A 956 28.31 -6.50 -12.59
CA TRP A 956 29.75 -6.42 -12.41
C TRP A 956 30.33 -5.70 -13.61
N VAL A 957 30.90 -4.52 -13.39
CA VAL A 957 31.38 -3.62 -14.45
C VAL A 957 32.90 -3.59 -14.41
N ASP A 958 33.54 -3.99 -15.50
CA ASP A 958 34.96 -3.72 -15.71
C ASP A 958 35.14 -2.22 -16.04
N LEU A 959 35.91 -1.53 -15.20
CA LEU A 959 36.03 -0.09 -15.25
C LEU A 959 36.71 0.39 -16.53
N ASP A 960 37.75 -0.31 -17.00
CA ASP A 960 38.51 0.12 -18.17
C ASP A 960 37.73 -0.14 -19.45
N HIS A 961 37.01 -1.27 -19.54
CA HIS A 961 36.07 -1.52 -20.63
C HIS A 961 34.94 -0.49 -20.66
N TYR A 962 34.38 -0.10 -19.50
CA TYR A 962 33.35 0.93 -19.44
C TYR A 962 33.87 2.31 -19.86
N LEU A 963 35.06 2.71 -19.42
CA LEU A 963 35.68 3.96 -19.86
C LEU A 963 35.97 3.94 -21.37
N SER A 964 36.47 2.82 -21.89
CA SER A 964 36.69 2.66 -23.33
C SER A 964 35.40 2.78 -24.14
N LEU A 965 34.26 2.28 -23.63
CA LEU A 965 32.95 2.45 -24.29
C LEU A 965 32.56 3.92 -24.43
N LEU A 966 32.94 4.76 -23.46
CA LEU A 966 32.75 6.20 -23.46
C LEU A 966 33.81 6.96 -24.29
N GLY A 967 34.83 6.28 -24.82
CA GLY A 967 35.98 6.92 -25.47
C GLY A 967 36.90 7.65 -24.48
N LEU A 968 36.95 7.18 -23.23
CA LEU A 968 37.75 7.71 -22.14
C LEU A 968 38.74 6.65 -21.64
N ASP A 969 39.74 7.12 -20.89
CA ASP A 969 40.69 6.32 -20.13
C ASP A 969 40.82 6.88 -18.70
N ARG A 970 41.56 6.19 -17.84
CA ARG A 970 41.76 6.64 -16.44
C ARG A 970 42.40 8.02 -16.36
N GLU A 971 43.33 8.34 -17.25
CA GLU A 971 44.01 9.66 -17.28
C GLU A 971 43.02 10.79 -17.58
N ALA A 972 42.07 10.57 -18.51
CA ALA A 972 41.02 11.53 -18.81
C ALA A 972 40.12 11.80 -17.59
N VAL A 973 39.78 10.77 -16.82
CA VAL A 973 38.98 10.91 -15.58
C VAL A 973 39.76 11.68 -14.52
N LEU A 974 41.03 11.34 -14.30
CA LEU A 974 41.90 12.02 -13.33
C LEU A 974 42.19 13.49 -13.72
N GLY A 975 42.28 13.76 -15.02
CA GLY A 975 42.45 15.11 -15.58
C GLY A 975 41.22 16.01 -15.45
N ASN A 976 40.03 15.45 -15.16
CA ASN A 976 38.81 16.15 -14.79
C ASN A 976 38.34 17.24 -15.79
N SER A 977 38.45 16.95 -17.09
CA SER A 977 37.92 17.83 -18.14
C SER A 977 36.40 17.64 -18.26
N GLN A 978 35.63 18.56 -17.67
CA GLN A 978 34.17 18.48 -17.60
C GLN A 978 33.52 18.39 -18.99
N GLU A 979 33.92 19.27 -19.92
CA GLU A 979 33.39 19.28 -21.29
C GLU A 979 33.63 17.95 -22.03
N ARG A 980 34.81 17.33 -21.82
CA ARG A 980 35.12 16.02 -22.41
C ARG A 980 34.22 14.92 -21.83
N MET A 981 33.97 14.95 -20.52
CA MET A 981 33.12 13.96 -19.84
C MET A 981 31.65 14.13 -20.24
N GLU A 982 31.11 15.35 -20.24
CA GLU A 982 29.74 15.65 -20.67
C GLU A 982 29.50 15.22 -22.12
N ARG A 983 30.46 15.50 -23.01
CA ARG A 983 30.40 15.06 -24.40
C ARG A 983 30.40 13.53 -24.53
N ALA A 984 31.26 12.84 -23.78
CA ALA A 984 31.34 11.37 -23.80
C ALA A 984 30.02 10.73 -23.32
N VAL A 985 29.47 11.23 -22.21
CA VAL A 985 28.18 10.77 -21.67
C VAL A 985 27.05 11.03 -22.67
N ARG A 986 26.98 12.23 -23.26
CA ARG A 986 25.95 12.56 -24.27
C ARG A 986 26.00 11.63 -25.47
N ILE A 987 27.20 11.36 -26.02
CA ILE A 987 27.38 10.46 -27.17
C ILE A 987 26.89 9.05 -26.84
N LEU A 988 27.23 8.51 -25.68
CA LEU A 988 26.76 7.18 -25.28
C LEU A 988 25.23 7.19 -25.08
N ALA A 989 24.71 8.22 -24.42
CA ALA A 989 23.29 8.32 -24.09
C ALA A 989 22.42 8.44 -25.36
N GLU A 990 22.86 9.14 -26.40
CA GLU A 990 22.18 9.22 -27.71
C GLU A 990 21.99 7.85 -28.39
N ARG A 991 22.80 6.85 -28.02
CA ARG A 991 22.69 5.48 -28.53
C ARG A 991 21.71 4.61 -27.72
N MET A 992 21.26 5.08 -26.57
CA MET A 992 20.35 4.37 -25.68
C MET A 992 18.88 4.66 -26.07
N PRO A 993 17.99 3.65 -26.01
CA PRO A 993 16.56 3.87 -26.11
C PRO A 993 16.08 4.92 -25.10
N THR A 994 15.17 5.78 -25.52
CA THR A 994 14.52 6.77 -24.65
C THR A 994 13.06 6.37 -24.47
N TYR A 995 12.69 5.99 -23.24
CA TYR A 995 11.34 5.53 -22.95
C TYR A 995 10.47 6.66 -22.44
N LEU A 996 9.30 6.85 -23.04
CA LEU A 996 8.24 7.67 -22.45
C LEU A 996 7.54 6.86 -21.36
N THR A 997 7.24 7.49 -20.22
CA THR A 997 6.39 6.90 -19.18
C THR A 997 5.37 7.90 -18.69
N ILE A 998 4.21 7.41 -18.27
CA ILE A 998 3.18 8.20 -17.60
C ILE A 998 3.25 7.91 -16.12
N LYS A 999 3.44 8.94 -15.31
CA LYS A 999 3.41 8.86 -13.84
C LYS A 999 2.28 9.72 -13.30
N GLU A 1000 1.84 9.38 -12.12
CA GLU A 1000 0.83 10.12 -11.39
C GLU A 1000 1.53 11.04 -10.37
N VAL A 1001 1.26 12.34 -10.41
CA VAL A 1001 1.79 13.34 -9.46
C VAL A 1001 0.66 13.96 -8.66
N LYS A 1002 0.88 14.13 -7.36
CA LYS A 1002 -0.07 14.80 -6.46
C LYS A 1002 0.11 16.31 -6.60
N ARG A 1003 -0.98 17.02 -6.87
CA ARG A 1003 -1.07 18.49 -6.85
C ARG A 1003 -1.99 18.89 -5.70
N ARG A 1004 -1.51 19.79 -4.84
CA ARG A 1004 -2.34 20.35 -3.77
C ARG A 1004 -3.31 21.38 -4.37
N ALA A 1005 -4.61 21.14 -4.23
CA ALA A 1005 -5.65 22.09 -4.61
C ALA A 1005 -5.77 23.20 -3.55
N ALA A 1006 -6.39 24.33 -3.91
CA ALA A 1006 -6.57 25.50 -3.04
C ALA A 1006 -7.31 25.19 -1.72
N GLY A 1007 -8.05 24.07 -1.64
CA GLY A 1007 -8.72 23.57 -0.43
C GLY A 1007 -7.88 22.67 0.48
N GLY A 1008 -6.59 22.45 0.19
CA GLY A 1008 -5.71 21.61 1.01
C GLY A 1008 -5.73 20.11 0.70
N GLN A 1009 -6.59 19.65 -0.22
CA GLN A 1009 -6.62 18.28 -0.73
C GLN A 1009 -5.65 18.05 -1.89
N HIS A 1010 -5.28 16.78 -2.15
CA HIS A 1010 -4.37 16.39 -3.22
C HIS A 1010 -5.13 15.75 -4.39
N ALA A 1011 -5.20 16.43 -5.53
CA ALA A 1011 -5.63 15.82 -6.80
C ALA A 1011 -4.43 15.13 -7.47
N THR A 1012 -4.68 14.04 -8.19
CA THR A 1012 -3.62 13.26 -8.86
C THR A 1012 -3.72 13.47 -10.37
N TYR A 1013 -2.62 13.89 -10.99
CA TYR A 1013 -2.56 14.19 -12.43
C TYR A 1013 -1.55 13.28 -13.14
N PRO A 1014 -1.89 12.79 -14.35
CA PRO A 1014 -0.95 12.05 -15.18
C PRO A 1014 0.02 13.03 -15.83
N VAL A 1015 1.31 12.74 -15.71
CA VAL A 1015 2.40 13.52 -16.33
C VAL A 1015 3.29 12.59 -17.13
N ALA A 1016 3.78 13.11 -18.26
CA ALA A 1016 4.77 12.45 -19.09
C ALA A 1016 6.18 12.75 -18.57
N GLN A 1017 7.02 11.72 -18.54
CA GLN A 1017 8.45 11.83 -18.27
C GLN A 1017 9.23 10.80 -19.08
N VAL A 1018 10.52 11.04 -19.28
CA VAL A 1018 11.38 10.10 -20.01
C VAL A 1018 12.44 9.44 -19.14
N GLU A 1019 12.79 8.20 -19.48
CA GLU A 1019 13.76 7.40 -18.75
C GLU A 1019 14.67 6.65 -19.74
N ARG A 1020 15.96 6.54 -19.39
CA ARG A 1020 16.93 5.63 -20.03
C ARG A 1020 17.36 4.57 -19.02
N LEU A 1021 17.45 3.32 -19.46
CA LEU A 1021 17.64 2.17 -18.57
C LEU A 1021 19.03 1.55 -18.76
N TRP A 1022 19.68 1.23 -17.65
CA TRP A 1022 21.01 0.59 -17.61
C TRP A 1022 21.08 -0.74 -18.36
N GLY A 1023 19.99 -1.53 -18.36
CA GLY A 1023 19.93 -2.81 -19.06
C GLY A 1023 20.10 -2.68 -20.57
N ASP A 1024 19.82 -1.50 -21.15
CA ASP A 1024 19.98 -1.24 -22.58
C ASP A 1024 21.44 -1.19 -23.03
N LEU A 1025 22.41 -1.13 -22.12
CA LEU A 1025 23.82 -1.30 -22.48
C LEU A 1025 24.07 -2.66 -23.15
N THR A 1026 23.26 -3.68 -22.83
CA THR A 1026 23.33 -5.00 -23.49
C THR A 1026 22.93 -4.99 -24.96
N THR A 1027 22.33 -3.89 -25.44
CA THR A 1027 22.01 -3.73 -26.86
C THR A 1027 23.22 -3.34 -27.70
N LEU A 1028 24.29 -2.85 -27.07
CA LEU A 1028 25.50 -2.41 -27.74
C LEU A 1028 26.39 -3.62 -28.09
N PRO A 1029 26.58 -3.93 -29.38
CA PRO A 1029 27.30 -5.14 -29.78
C PRO A 1029 28.79 -5.15 -29.39
N GLU A 1030 29.41 -3.98 -29.22
CA GLU A 1030 30.80 -3.86 -28.79
C GLU A 1030 30.99 -4.00 -27.28
N TYR A 1031 29.92 -3.89 -26.49
CA TYR A 1031 30.00 -4.02 -25.04
C TYR A 1031 29.80 -5.48 -24.68
N HIS A 1032 30.90 -6.23 -24.63
CA HIS A 1032 30.88 -7.67 -24.36
C HIS A 1032 30.20 -7.98 -23.02
N CYS A 1033 28.95 -8.45 -23.07
CA CYS A 1033 28.12 -8.75 -21.91
C CYS A 1033 28.09 -10.25 -21.57
N GLY A 1034 27.94 -10.58 -20.29
CA GLY A 1034 27.65 -11.93 -19.81
C GLY A 1034 26.56 -11.97 -18.75
N TYR A 1035 25.98 -13.15 -18.57
CA TYR A 1035 24.81 -13.35 -17.72
C TYR A 1035 25.11 -14.46 -16.72
N LEU A 1036 24.87 -14.16 -15.44
CA LEU A 1036 25.22 -14.98 -14.29
C LEU A 1036 23.91 -15.37 -13.59
N LEU A 1037 23.54 -16.64 -13.60
CA LEU A 1037 22.35 -17.11 -12.88
C LEU A 1037 22.70 -17.17 -11.40
N VAL A 1038 21.95 -16.45 -10.57
CA VAL A 1038 22.15 -16.40 -9.12
C VAL A 1038 20.91 -16.87 -8.36
N GLU A 1039 21.09 -17.22 -7.10
CA GLU A 1039 19.98 -17.57 -6.23
C GLU A 1039 18.97 -16.42 -6.11
N ARG A 1040 17.69 -16.77 -5.97
CA ARG A 1040 16.60 -15.79 -5.86
C ARG A 1040 16.79 -14.85 -4.67
N GLN A 1041 17.32 -15.34 -3.54
CA GLN A 1041 17.55 -14.51 -2.34
C GLN A 1041 18.58 -13.38 -2.60
N ARG A 1042 19.55 -13.61 -3.50
CA ARG A 1042 20.54 -12.62 -3.91
C ARG A 1042 19.94 -11.55 -4.83
N GLY A 1043 19.23 -11.97 -5.87
CA GLY A 1043 18.77 -11.09 -6.95
C GLY A 1043 17.36 -10.51 -6.80
N ARG A 1044 16.56 -10.96 -5.81
CA ARG A 1044 15.19 -10.48 -5.59
C ARG A 1044 15.19 -9.00 -5.16
N GLN A 1045 14.38 -8.22 -5.84
CA GLN A 1045 14.16 -6.81 -5.53
C GLN A 1045 12.91 -6.65 -4.65
N LEU A 1046 13.00 -5.81 -3.62
CA LEU A 1046 11.88 -5.51 -2.72
C LEU A 1046 11.23 -4.18 -3.12
N LYS A 1047 10.26 -4.19 -4.04
CA LYS A 1047 9.76 -2.98 -4.72
C LYS A 1047 8.68 -2.23 -3.96
N SER A 1048 7.82 -2.94 -3.24
CA SER A 1048 6.69 -2.37 -2.50
C SER A 1048 6.58 -2.92 -1.07
N PRO A 1049 5.98 -2.16 -0.12
CA PRO A 1049 5.72 -2.64 1.22
C PRO A 1049 4.82 -3.87 1.26
N ALA A 1050 3.97 -4.09 0.24
CA ALA A 1050 3.13 -5.28 0.15
C ALA A 1050 3.93 -6.58 -0.06
N GLU A 1051 5.16 -6.48 -0.58
CA GLU A 1051 6.07 -7.63 -0.76
C GLU A 1051 6.89 -7.93 0.51
N LEU A 1052 6.86 -7.04 1.51
CA LEU A 1052 7.76 -7.07 2.66
C LEU A 1052 7.62 -8.34 3.49
N ASP A 1053 6.39 -8.78 3.75
CA ASP A 1053 6.13 -9.96 4.57
C ASP A 1053 6.69 -11.24 3.95
N GLU A 1054 6.41 -11.44 2.66
CA GLU A 1054 6.91 -12.57 1.91
C GLU A 1054 8.44 -12.50 1.79
N TRP A 1055 8.98 -11.32 1.48
CA TRP A 1055 10.41 -11.12 1.40
C TRP A 1055 11.08 -11.45 2.74
N PHE A 1056 10.53 -10.99 3.85
CA PHE A 1056 11.09 -11.22 5.18
C PHE A 1056 11.11 -12.71 5.51
N THR A 1057 10.00 -13.40 5.27
CA THR A 1057 9.87 -14.85 5.50
C THR A 1057 10.84 -15.69 4.67
N GLN A 1058 11.16 -15.25 3.44
CA GLN A 1058 11.99 -16.03 2.52
C GLN A 1058 13.48 -15.63 2.50
N ALA A 1059 13.83 -14.39 2.87
CA ALA A 1059 15.17 -13.84 2.63
C ALA A 1059 15.82 -13.15 3.84
N ALA A 1060 15.09 -12.83 4.92
CA ALA A 1060 15.66 -12.06 6.03
C ALA A 1060 16.81 -12.80 6.75
N ALA A 1061 16.69 -14.11 6.95
CA ALA A 1061 17.74 -14.92 7.58
C ALA A 1061 19.02 -14.92 6.75
N HIS A 1062 18.90 -15.22 5.44
CA HIS A 1062 20.02 -15.15 4.50
C HIS A 1062 20.66 -13.75 4.49
N LEU A 1063 19.85 -12.69 4.51
CA LEU A 1063 20.37 -11.32 4.58
C LEU A 1063 21.17 -11.06 5.87
N GLN A 1064 20.68 -11.51 7.02
CA GLN A 1064 21.40 -11.36 8.29
C GLN A 1064 22.76 -12.07 8.24
N ASP A 1065 22.82 -13.25 7.61
CA ASP A 1065 24.07 -13.99 7.40
C ASP A 1065 25.04 -13.28 6.44
N LEU A 1066 24.60 -12.31 5.64
CA LEU A 1066 25.45 -11.47 4.80
C LEU A 1066 25.95 -10.20 5.51
N CYS A 1067 25.37 -9.83 6.65
CA CYS A 1067 25.66 -8.56 7.31
C CYS A 1067 26.66 -8.68 8.47
N GLU A 1068 27.40 -7.58 8.70
CA GLU A 1068 28.14 -7.27 9.92
C GLU A 1068 27.77 -5.84 10.35
N TRP A 1069 26.97 -5.72 11.41
CA TRP A 1069 26.44 -4.43 11.87
C TRP A 1069 27.52 -3.61 12.60
N GLY A 1070 27.46 -2.28 12.48
CA GLY A 1070 28.38 -1.39 13.20
C GLY A 1070 28.11 -1.41 14.71
N GLN A 1071 29.14 -1.19 15.52
CA GLN A 1071 28.96 -0.92 16.96
C GLN A 1071 28.33 0.47 17.14
N GLU A 1072 27.50 0.65 18.18
CA GLU A 1072 26.80 1.91 18.42
C GLU A 1072 27.75 3.06 18.77
N PRO A 1073 27.42 4.31 18.39
CA PRO A 1073 27.77 5.42 19.25
C PRO A 1073 27.01 5.24 20.57
N SER A 1074 27.71 5.25 21.70
CA SER A 1074 27.04 5.35 23.00
C SER A 1074 26.19 6.62 22.97
N LEU A 1075 24.86 6.47 22.99
CA LEU A 1075 23.95 7.59 23.24
C LEU A 1075 24.17 8.04 24.68
N SER A 1076 25.07 8.99 24.86
CA SER A 1076 25.28 9.73 26.11
C SER A 1076 24.55 11.05 26.07
#